data_AF-A0A8E2QXC0-F1
#
_entry.id   AF-A0A8E2QXC0-F1
#
_cell.length_a   1.000
_cell.length_b   1.000
_cell.length_c   1.000
_cell.angle_alpha   90.00
_cell.angle_beta   90.00
_cell.angle_gamma   90.00
#
_symmetry.space_group_name_H-M   'P 1'
#
loop_
_entity.id
_entity.type
_entity.pdbx_description
1 polymer ?
#
loop_
_entity_poly.entity_id
_entity_poly.type
_entity_poly.pdbx_seq_one_letter_code
_entity_poly.pdbx_strand_id
1 'polypeptide(L)'
;MAKKDITKLVLDLNLSNDLTDQQVLEALKKATGISDLSLGDFDFNKTDSYYGKQGSVEITAKADSVRITGNQNLTIPKWPPVSLDEIIIKEEFNNDTTDQEILNELQIATGITQLTFGDFKITRSPSTYKNIGGIIIKAIDGSIYLKGDTNIVIPKIPKINLDTINIDIDDYSSINEDDIIEQIKLITGIEDISREDLIIDIIKPDYGINDGSLKITAKDNSYYLIGENEIVINKFSIKIISKEIQNIINSKQYEQWNKEDLIVAIENLYKDVDMKLSIDSIKITDSKKSSNSNDYVDRYEYLISTQEGGSDIFEQDVITLSEETAQNTSSSLYLTNDDELLVTTDFNFSQKNAKNIYKIGYDSSGNTLIFVNAKYITSILPEGIKNLTNFFNNNSFSTIEGIENWDTSNVTNMSCMFNGASTFNSNISNWDTSKVTDMSYMFNNASSFNSNISNWDTSSVTNMGTMFGSALNFNQDLSTKKVKDQKGNEYIAWDTSNVNNMVAIFQNASNFNGNISNWDVSKITNMSYMFSGASNFNGNILNWDTSKVTDMSYMFNGASSFNSNISNWDTSSVTNMRTMFANALNFNQDLSTKKVKDQKGNEYIAWDTSNVNNMVSIFQNASNFNGNISNWDTSKVTDMSYMFNNASSFNSNISNWDTSNVKTMEKMFWKDENNDTTKMVFNQNLTSWITSKVLNHNDFWNYKTSEKWENQPKFN
;
A
#
# COMPACT_ATOMS: atom_id res chain seq x y z
N MET A 1 62.01 53.33 26.14
CA MET A 1 62.48 52.12 25.43
C MET A 1 62.23 52.33 23.94
N ALA A 2 63.11 51.87 23.06
CA ALA A 2 62.85 51.92 21.62
C ALA A 2 61.61 51.06 21.31
N LYS A 3 60.70 51.55 20.44
CA LYS A 3 59.53 50.78 20.01
C LYS A 3 60.00 49.48 19.37
N LYS A 4 59.31 48.36 19.62
CA LYS A 4 59.61 47.10 18.94
C LYS A 4 58.86 47.02 17.62
N ASP A 5 59.60 46.80 16.54
CA ASP A 5 59.02 46.63 15.21
C ASP A 5 58.41 45.23 15.06
N ILE A 6 57.10 45.18 14.78
CA ILE A 6 56.34 43.93 14.61
C ILE A 6 56.39 43.37 13.19
N THR A 7 56.90 44.13 12.21
CA THR A 7 56.83 43.79 10.78
C THR A 7 57.43 42.42 10.43
N LYS A 8 58.45 41.97 11.18
CA LYS A 8 59.11 40.68 10.98
C LYS A 8 59.08 39.77 12.22
N LEU A 9 58.23 40.07 13.19
CA LEU A 9 58.11 39.23 14.39
C LEU A 9 57.38 37.92 14.04
N VAL A 10 57.92 36.80 14.52
CA VAL A 10 57.26 35.50 14.41
C VAL A 10 56.24 35.42 15.54
N LEU A 11 54.96 35.47 15.20
CA LEU A 11 53.86 35.33 16.15
C LEU A 11 53.39 33.87 16.14
N ASP A 12 53.37 33.27 17.32
CA ASP A 12 52.90 31.91 17.56
C ASP A 12 51.36 31.88 17.59
N LEU A 13 50.76 32.04 16.40
CA LEU A 13 49.31 32.18 16.20
C LEU A 13 48.73 30.99 15.46
N ASN A 14 47.59 30.49 15.96
CA ASN A 14 46.74 29.59 15.19
C ASN A 14 45.88 30.42 14.22
N LEU A 15 46.33 30.53 12.97
CA LEU A 15 45.65 31.32 11.94
C LEU A 15 44.40 30.60 11.43
N SER A 16 43.25 30.91 12.03
CA SER A 16 41.93 30.39 11.66
C SER A 16 40.86 31.49 11.64
N ASN A 17 39.67 31.18 11.13
CA ASN A 17 38.51 32.09 11.14
C ASN A 17 38.05 32.42 12.56
N ASP A 18 38.46 31.67 13.59
CA ASP A 18 38.12 31.95 14.99
C ASP A 18 39.17 32.80 15.71
N LEU A 19 40.25 33.22 15.01
CA LEU A 19 41.30 34.02 15.61
C LEU A 19 40.75 35.36 16.13
N THR A 20 41.06 35.65 17.39
CA THR A 20 40.64 36.87 18.10
C THR A 20 41.81 37.85 18.28
N ASP A 21 41.49 39.13 18.44
CA ASP A 21 42.43 40.19 18.78
C ASP A 21 43.12 39.95 20.14
N GLN A 22 42.44 39.32 21.10
CA GLN A 22 43.01 38.93 22.38
C GLN A 22 44.13 37.88 22.24
N GLN A 23 43.96 36.89 21.36
CA GLN A 23 45.02 35.90 21.07
C GLN A 23 46.21 36.56 20.38
N VAL A 24 45.96 37.53 19.50
CA VAL A 24 47.00 38.35 18.88
C VAL A 24 47.76 39.17 19.92
N LEU A 25 47.06 39.78 20.88
CA LEU A 25 47.68 40.54 21.96
C LEU A 25 48.63 39.66 22.80
N GLU A 26 48.21 38.46 23.19
CA GLU A 26 49.05 37.56 23.98
C GLU A 26 50.27 37.06 23.18
N ALA A 27 50.10 36.79 21.88
CA ALA A 27 51.23 36.46 21.01
C ALA A 27 52.21 37.63 20.86
N LEU A 28 51.71 38.86 20.73
CA LEU A 28 52.53 40.07 20.68
C LEU A 28 53.27 40.30 22.00
N LYS A 29 52.62 40.15 23.15
CA LYS A 29 53.29 40.22 24.48
C LYS A 29 54.42 39.21 24.59
N LYS A 30 54.18 37.96 24.19
CA LYS A 30 55.17 36.88 24.22
C LYS A 30 56.35 37.15 23.28
N ALA A 31 56.09 37.56 22.05
CA ALA A 31 57.12 37.80 21.02
C ALA A 31 57.93 39.08 21.28
N THR A 32 57.30 40.12 21.83
CA THR A 32 57.97 41.38 22.16
C THR A 32 58.57 41.38 23.57
N GLY A 33 58.14 40.51 24.47
CA GLY A 33 58.52 40.54 25.89
C GLY A 33 58.00 41.78 26.64
N ILE A 34 57.02 42.50 26.08
CA ILE A 34 56.41 43.70 26.68
C ILE A 34 55.13 43.26 27.40
N SER A 35 55.16 43.19 28.73
CA SER A 35 54.04 42.66 29.53
C SER A 35 52.84 43.61 29.66
N ASP A 36 53.04 44.92 29.45
CA ASP A 36 52.03 45.97 29.56
C ASP A 36 51.37 46.36 28.22
N LEU A 37 51.61 45.61 27.13
CA LEU A 37 50.90 45.77 25.86
C LEU A 37 49.39 45.58 26.03
N SER A 38 48.60 46.35 25.29
CA SER A 38 47.13 46.32 25.33
C SER A 38 46.50 46.28 23.94
N LEU A 39 45.20 45.98 23.84
CA LEU A 39 44.43 46.11 22.59
C LEU A 39 44.42 47.56 22.04
N GLY A 40 44.78 48.54 22.87
CA GLY A 40 44.95 49.93 22.47
C GLY A 40 46.20 50.20 21.64
N ASP A 41 47.13 49.25 21.51
CA ASP A 41 48.41 49.46 20.84
C ASP A 41 48.44 49.06 19.35
N PHE A 42 47.42 48.36 18.86
CA PHE A 42 47.32 47.89 17.48
C PHE A 42 45.88 47.82 16.98
N ASP A 43 45.71 47.75 15.66
CA ASP A 43 44.48 47.42 14.97
C ASP A 43 44.55 45.97 14.46
N PHE A 44 43.43 45.26 14.53
CA PHE A 44 43.27 43.88 14.07
C PHE A 44 42.15 43.80 13.05
N ASN A 45 42.49 43.54 11.80
CA ASN A 45 41.54 43.31 10.72
C ASN A 45 41.67 41.89 10.21
N LYS A 46 40.55 41.19 10.05
CA LYS A 46 40.51 39.80 9.57
C LYS A 46 39.49 39.64 8.46
N THR A 47 39.85 38.86 7.45
CA THR A 47 38.91 38.29 6.48
C THR A 47 38.95 36.78 6.60
N ASP A 48 37.79 36.15 6.62
CA ASP A 48 37.67 34.70 6.75
C ASP A 48 38.13 33.97 5.48
N SER A 49 38.71 32.79 5.67
CA SER A 49 38.98 31.85 4.59
C SER A 49 37.77 30.93 4.37
N TYR A 50 37.59 30.47 3.14
CA TYR A 50 36.59 29.48 2.76
C TYR A 50 37.16 28.58 1.66
N TYR A 51 36.37 27.65 1.11
CA TYR A 51 36.80 26.83 -0.03
C TYR A 51 37.28 27.70 -1.20
N GLY A 52 38.46 27.40 -1.74
CA GLY A 52 39.06 28.13 -2.86
C GLY A 52 39.59 29.54 -2.56
N LYS A 53 39.29 30.14 -1.40
CA LYS A 53 39.67 31.53 -1.05
C LYS A 53 40.41 31.61 0.30
N GLN A 54 41.61 32.16 0.27
CA GLN A 54 42.39 32.44 1.49
C GLN A 54 41.79 33.61 2.27
N GLY A 55 41.89 33.54 3.59
CA GLY A 55 41.59 34.65 4.49
C GLY A 55 42.86 35.44 4.78
N SER A 56 42.72 36.59 5.42
CA SER A 56 43.84 37.46 5.78
C SER A 56 43.71 37.95 7.20
N VAL A 57 44.84 38.13 7.87
CA VAL A 57 44.94 38.80 9.17
C VAL A 57 45.94 39.94 9.00
N GLU A 58 45.48 41.15 9.26
CA GLU A 58 46.31 42.35 9.26
C GLU A 58 46.40 42.87 10.70
N ILE A 59 47.62 43.00 11.20
CA ILE A 59 47.95 43.53 12.51
C ILE A 59 48.78 44.78 12.29
N THR A 60 48.25 45.94 12.65
CA THR A 60 48.92 47.21 12.41
C THR A 60 49.12 47.94 13.72
N ALA A 61 50.37 48.24 14.10
CA ALA A 61 50.63 49.06 15.27
C ALA A 61 50.01 50.45 15.08
N LYS A 62 49.26 50.94 16.06
CA LYS A 62 48.64 52.26 15.97
C LYS A 62 49.71 53.35 15.99
N ALA A 63 49.47 54.43 15.26
CA ALA A 63 50.44 55.52 15.10
C ALA A 63 50.87 56.14 16.44
N ASP A 64 49.96 56.17 17.41
CA ASP A 64 50.15 56.66 18.78
C ASP A 64 50.69 55.61 19.77
N SER A 65 50.81 54.33 19.38
CA SER A 65 51.43 53.33 20.25
C SER A 65 52.87 53.70 20.55
N VAL A 66 53.19 53.82 21.83
CA VAL A 66 54.56 54.10 22.31
C VAL A 66 55.38 52.83 22.54
N ARG A 67 54.81 51.65 22.27
CA ARG A 67 55.41 50.33 22.55
C ARG A 67 55.87 49.60 21.29
N ILE A 68 55.07 49.63 20.22
CA ILE A 68 55.30 48.88 18.98
C ILE A 68 55.17 49.77 17.74
N THR A 69 55.75 49.34 16.62
CA THR A 69 55.60 49.94 15.28
C THR A 69 55.53 48.88 14.20
N GLY A 70 55.07 49.25 13.01
CA GLY A 70 55.07 48.36 11.85
C GLY A 70 53.73 47.63 11.69
N ASN A 71 53.66 46.81 10.64
CA ASN A 71 52.46 46.08 10.28
C ASN A 71 52.80 44.66 9.82
N GLN A 72 51.90 43.72 10.08
CA GLN A 72 52.07 42.33 9.70
C GLN A 72 50.83 41.82 8.99
N ASN A 73 51.04 41.25 7.79
CA ASN A 73 50.00 40.59 7.01
C ASN A 73 50.25 39.08 7.03
N LEU A 74 49.32 38.35 7.62
CA LEU A 74 49.33 36.91 7.73
C LEU A 74 48.18 36.33 6.90
N THR A 75 48.36 35.10 6.42
CA THR A 75 47.38 34.43 5.56
C THR A 75 46.72 33.31 6.34
N ILE A 76 45.38 33.35 6.42
CA ILE A 76 44.60 32.19 6.88
C ILE A 76 44.49 31.24 5.68
N PRO A 77 44.95 29.98 5.79
CA PRO A 77 44.88 29.05 4.68
C PRO A 77 43.43 28.83 4.24
N LYS A 78 43.24 28.65 2.92
CA LYS A 78 41.93 28.26 2.36
C LYS A 78 41.49 26.92 2.95
N TRP A 79 40.17 26.71 3.05
CA TRP A 79 39.68 25.42 3.52
C TRP A 79 40.07 24.32 2.53
N PRO A 80 40.57 23.17 3.02
CA PRO A 80 40.88 22.05 2.16
C PRO A 80 39.59 21.48 1.58
N PRO A 81 39.57 21.03 0.31
CA PRO A 81 38.41 20.35 -0.26
C PRO A 81 38.09 19.07 0.53
N VAL A 82 36.80 18.75 0.62
CA VAL A 82 36.31 17.54 1.29
C VAL A 82 36.65 16.32 0.46
N SER A 83 37.19 15.29 1.11
CA SER A 83 37.52 14.03 0.47
C SER A 83 36.27 13.16 0.37
N LEU A 84 35.89 12.75 -0.84
CA LEU A 84 34.70 11.92 -1.05
C LEU A 84 34.84 10.52 -0.41
N ASP A 85 36.05 10.02 -0.23
CA ASP A 85 36.34 8.76 0.47
C ASP A 85 36.21 8.86 1.99
N GLU A 86 36.10 10.07 2.55
CA GLU A 86 35.98 10.33 3.99
C GLU A 86 34.54 10.67 4.42
N ILE A 87 33.61 10.85 3.47
CA ILE A 87 32.20 11.15 3.79
C ILE A 87 31.39 9.89 4.05
N ILE A 88 30.44 9.99 4.99
CA ILE A 88 29.47 8.92 5.28
C ILE A 88 28.14 9.31 4.64
N ILE A 89 27.79 8.64 3.55
CA ILE A 89 26.44 8.74 2.98
C ILE A 89 25.56 7.74 3.70
N LYS A 90 24.46 8.21 4.30
CA LYS A 90 23.59 7.40 5.16
C LYS A 90 22.35 6.88 4.44
N GLU A 91 22.05 7.41 3.26
CA GLU A 91 20.90 7.02 2.47
C GLU A 91 21.19 5.75 1.66
N GLU A 92 20.19 4.86 1.59
CA GLU A 92 20.26 3.68 0.75
C GLU A 92 19.80 4.02 -0.67
N PHE A 93 20.72 3.92 -1.63
CA PHE A 93 20.42 4.19 -3.03
C PHE A 93 19.99 2.92 -3.78
N ASN A 94 19.07 3.10 -4.72
CA ASN A 94 18.57 2.06 -5.62
C ASN A 94 18.74 2.48 -7.10
N ASN A 95 18.29 1.64 -8.03
CA ASN A 95 18.41 1.90 -9.48
C ASN A 95 17.67 3.14 -9.96
N ASP A 96 16.60 3.50 -9.28
CA ASP A 96 15.71 4.60 -9.66
C ASP A 96 16.17 5.94 -9.07
N THR A 97 17.16 5.91 -8.16
CA THR A 97 17.82 7.10 -7.61
C THR A 97 18.18 8.06 -8.73
N THR A 98 17.74 9.31 -8.63
CA THR A 98 18.03 10.39 -9.56
C THR A 98 19.37 11.06 -9.27
N ASP A 99 19.94 11.77 -10.25
CA ASP A 99 21.16 12.54 -10.03
C ASP A 99 20.95 13.68 -9.01
N GLN A 100 19.71 14.18 -8.90
CA GLN A 100 19.36 15.23 -7.96
C GLN A 100 19.34 14.76 -6.51
N GLU A 101 18.86 13.54 -6.24
CA GLU A 101 18.92 12.93 -4.91
C GLU A 101 20.38 12.74 -4.45
N ILE A 102 21.25 12.29 -5.36
CA ILE A 102 22.70 12.20 -5.09
C ILE A 102 23.31 13.57 -4.78
N LEU A 103 22.95 14.60 -5.54
CA LEU A 103 23.43 15.96 -5.27
C LEU A 103 22.99 16.46 -3.89
N ASN A 104 21.73 16.22 -3.52
CA ASN A 104 21.19 16.62 -2.22
C ASN A 104 21.94 15.91 -1.08
N GLU A 105 22.16 14.60 -1.18
CA GLU A 105 22.89 13.85 -0.17
C GLU A 105 24.37 14.25 -0.08
N LEU A 106 25.03 14.57 -1.19
CA LEU A 106 26.38 15.11 -1.15
C LEU A 106 26.43 16.47 -0.44
N GLN A 107 25.44 17.34 -0.66
CA GLN A 107 25.35 18.63 0.05
C GLN A 107 25.15 18.43 1.55
N ILE A 108 24.38 17.42 1.95
CA ILE A 108 24.15 17.06 3.36
C ILE A 108 25.41 16.47 3.99
N ALA A 109 26.00 15.44 3.36
CA ALA A 109 27.15 14.71 3.89
C ALA A 109 28.41 15.57 4.01
N THR A 110 28.58 16.55 3.12
CA THR A 110 29.72 17.48 3.13
C THR A 110 29.46 18.78 3.91
N GLY A 111 28.19 19.12 4.13
CA GLY A 111 27.78 20.44 4.64
C GLY A 111 27.94 21.60 3.64
N ILE A 112 28.26 21.32 2.37
CA ILE A 112 28.56 22.32 1.35
C ILE A 112 27.33 22.56 0.47
N THR A 113 26.49 23.53 0.86
CA THR A 113 25.26 23.89 0.12
C THR A 113 25.49 24.46 -1.29
N GLN A 114 26.72 24.87 -1.61
CA GLN A 114 27.09 25.43 -2.91
C GLN A 114 27.51 24.37 -3.94
N LEU A 115 27.57 23.09 -3.57
CA LEU A 115 27.90 22.03 -4.52
C LEU A 115 26.91 22.00 -5.68
N THR A 116 27.43 21.80 -6.88
CA THR A 116 26.64 21.65 -8.10
C THR A 116 27.12 20.44 -8.90
N PHE A 117 26.38 20.06 -9.95
CA PHE A 117 26.85 19.06 -10.91
C PHE A 117 28.15 19.45 -11.65
N GLY A 118 28.64 20.68 -11.50
CA GLY A 118 29.96 21.10 -11.99
C GLY A 118 31.13 20.63 -11.11
N ASP A 119 30.88 20.09 -9.91
CA ASP A 119 31.90 19.70 -8.94
C ASP A 119 32.21 18.21 -8.92
N PHE A 120 31.35 17.38 -9.51
CA PHE A 120 31.50 15.93 -9.56
C PHE A 120 30.84 15.33 -10.80
N LYS A 121 31.21 14.08 -11.11
CA LYS A 121 30.58 13.25 -12.13
C LYS A 121 30.00 12.02 -11.49
N ILE A 122 28.80 11.66 -11.94
CA ILE A 122 28.13 10.42 -11.57
C ILE A 122 28.33 9.41 -12.69
N THR A 123 28.77 8.20 -12.35
CA THR A 123 28.75 7.04 -13.24
C THR A 123 27.90 5.95 -12.60
N ARG A 124 26.91 5.46 -13.34
CA ARG A 124 25.96 4.45 -12.86
C ARG A 124 26.25 3.10 -13.48
N SER A 125 26.25 2.08 -12.65
CA SER A 125 26.06 0.69 -13.04
C SER A 125 24.76 0.25 -12.39
N PRO A 126 23.68 0.01 -13.15
CA PRO A 126 22.43 -0.43 -12.55
C PRO A 126 22.64 -1.77 -11.84
N SER A 127 22.06 -1.89 -10.65
CA SER A 127 21.90 -3.17 -9.99
C SER A 127 20.96 -4.02 -10.81
N THR A 128 21.29 -5.29 -10.91
CA THR A 128 20.47 -6.26 -11.62
C THR A 128 20.35 -7.49 -10.75
N TYR A 129 19.52 -8.42 -11.17
CA TYR A 129 19.54 -9.78 -10.64
C TYR A 129 20.85 -10.53 -10.94
N LYS A 130 21.81 -9.97 -11.68
CA LYS A 130 23.11 -10.62 -11.96
C LYS A 130 24.26 -9.94 -11.23
N ASN A 131 24.25 -8.63 -11.21
CA ASN A 131 25.36 -7.80 -10.78
C ASN A 131 24.90 -6.81 -9.72
N ILE A 132 25.74 -6.63 -8.70
CA ILE A 132 25.65 -5.52 -7.77
C ILE A 132 25.77 -4.23 -8.59
N GLY A 133 24.86 -3.30 -8.33
CA GLY A 133 24.90 -1.99 -8.94
C GLY A 133 25.87 -1.08 -8.19
N GLY A 134 26.15 0.06 -8.78
CA GLY A 134 26.93 1.05 -8.09
C GLY A 134 26.77 2.42 -8.69
N ILE A 135 26.95 3.41 -7.83
CA ILE A 135 27.06 4.80 -8.21
C ILE A 135 28.47 5.23 -7.82
N ILE A 136 29.26 5.57 -8.84
CA ILE A 136 30.58 6.17 -8.63
C ILE A 136 30.40 7.68 -8.73
N ILE A 137 30.75 8.37 -7.65
CA ILE A 137 30.77 9.83 -7.59
C ILE A 137 32.23 10.23 -7.57
N LYS A 138 32.68 10.92 -8.62
CA LYS A 138 34.07 11.37 -8.74
C LYS A 138 34.13 12.89 -8.80
N ALA A 139 34.94 13.50 -7.94
CA ALA A 139 35.17 14.94 -8.00
C ALA A 139 35.75 15.33 -9.36
N ILE A 140 35.29 16.45 -9.91
CA ILE A 140 35.83 17.00 -11.16
C ILE A 140 37.20 17.64 -10.86
N ASP A 141 38.16 17.39 -11.74
CA ASP A 141 39.49 18.01 -11.66
C ASP A 141 39.38 19.54 -11.62
N GLY A 142 39.85 20.14 -10.53
CA GLY A 142 39.76 21.58 -10.30
C GLY A 142 38.58 22.03 -9.43
N SER A 143 37.73 21.11 -8.93
CA SER A 143 36.76 21.47 -7.89
C SER A 143 37.47 22.03 -6.67
N ILE A 144 36.96 23.15 -6.15
CA ILE A 144 37.45 23.77 -4.92
C ILE A 144 36.79 23.17 -3.67
N TYR A 145 35.72 22.39 -3.86
CA TYR A 145 34.88 21.83 -2.79
C TYR A 145 35.17 20.35 -2.56
N LEU A 146 35.35 19.56 -3.61
CA LEU A 146 35.51 18.10 -3.54
C LEU A 146 36.86 17.63 -4.08
N LYS A 147 37.35 16.52 -3.55
CA LYS A 147 38.47 15.75 -4.11
C LYS A 147 38.22 14.25 -3.97
N GLY A 148 38.89 13.46 -4.80
CA GLY A 148 38.77 11.99 -4.76
C GLY A 148 37.47 11.47 -5.37
N ASP A 149 37.09 10.27 -4.98
CA ASP A 149 35.90 9.57 -5.44
C ASP A 149 35.30 8.72 -4.31
N THR A 150 34.02 8.43 -4.44
CA THR A 150 33.30 7.50 -3.56
C THR A 150 32.45 6.56 -4.37
N ASN A 151 32.34 5.33 -3.86
CA ASN A 151 31.60 4.25 -4.48
C ASN A 151 30.45 3.86 -3.57
N ILE A 152 29.25 4.11 -4.04
CA ILE A 152 28.02 3.66 -3.40
C ILE A 152 27.68 2.31 -4.02
N VAL A 153 27.52 1.31 -3.16
CA VAL A 153 27.09 -0.02 -3.56
C VAL A 153 25.56 -0.03 -3.58
N ILE A 154 24.96 -0.27 -4.75
CA ILE A 154 23.54 -0.59 -4.83
C ILE A 154 23.45 -2.12 -4.71
N PRO A 155 22.84 -2.65 -3.64
CA PRO A 155 22.74 -4.09 -3.45
C PRO A 155 22.04 -4.72 -4.65
N LYS A 156 22.44 -5.95 -4.96
CA LYS A 156 21.82 -6.77 -5.99
C LYS A 156 20.30 -6.78 -5.80
N ILE A 157 19.52 -6.68 -6.88
CA ILE A 157 18.06 -6.85 -6.77
C ILE A 157 17.80 -8.19 -6.08
N PRO A 158 17.04 -8.21 -4.96
CA PRO A 158 16.75 -9.43 -4.25
C PRO A 158 16.10 -10.42 -5.19
N LYS A 159 16.51 -11.68 -5.09
CA LYS A 159 15.86 -12.76 -5.82
C LYS A 159 14.41 -12.87 -5.36
N ILE A 160 13.50 -13.10 -6.29
CA ILE A 160 12.10 -13.35 -5.97
C ILE A 160 12.00 -14.74 -5.36
N ASN A 161 11.36 -14.84 -4.20
CA ASN A 161 11.09 -16.13 -3.58
C ASN A 161 9.89 -16.78 -4.26
N LEU A 162 10.08 -17.98 -4.75
CA LEU A 162 9.07 -18.71 -5.50
C LEU A 162 7.81 -18.95 -4.65
N ASP A 163 7.92 -19.11 -3.33
CA ASP A 163 6.78 -19.29 -2.40
C ASP A 163 5.77 -18.14 -2.38
N THR A 164 6.13 -16.96 -2.90
CA THR A 164 5.25 -15.79 -3.00
C THR A 164 4.46 -15.71 -4.31
N ILE A 165 4.76 -16.58 -5.27
CA ILE A 165 4.14 -16.60 -6.60
C ILE A 165 2.89 -17.47 -6.57
N ASN A 166 1.78 -17.01 -7.14
CA ASN A 166 0.57 -17.84 -7.29
C ASN A 166 0.41 -18.24 -8.76
N ILE A 167 0.68 -19.50 -9.10
CA ILE A 167 0.56 -20.03 -10.46
C ILE A 167 -0.83 -20.62 -10.63
N ASP A 168 -1.50 -20.22 -11.69
CA ASP A 168 -2.84 -20.71 -11.99
C ASP A 168 -2.77 -21.98 -12.82
N ILE A 169 -3.61 -22.96 -12.45
CA ILE A 169 -3.61 -24.27 -13.05
C ILE A 169 -5.06 -24.68 -13.33
N ASP A 170 -5.58 -24.17 -14.45
CA ASP A 170 -6.95 -24.40 -14.90
C ASP A 170 -7.17 -25.80 -15.53
N ASP A 171 -6.16 -26.33 -16.23
CA ASP A 171 -6.21 -27.65 -16.88
C ASP A 171 -4.89 -28.42 -16.67
N TYR A 172 -4.94 -29.42 -15.78
CA TYR A 172 -3.79 -30.26 -15.45
C TYR A 172 -3.31 -31.15 -16.60
N SER A 173 -4.17 -31.40 -17.61
CA SER A 173 -3.83 -32.25 -18.75
C SER A 173 -2.84 -31.57 -19.70
N SER A 174 -2.87 -30.24 -19.80
CA SER A 174 -2.04 -29.43 -20.69
C SER A 174 -0.79 -28.84 -20.04
N ILE A 175 -0.61 -28.96 -18.70
CA ILE A 175 0.57 -28.45 -18.00
C ILE A 175 1.85 -28.96 -18.65
N ASN A 176 2.70 -28.00 -19.01
CA ASN A 176 4.07 -28.21 -19.42
C ASN A 176 4.95 -27.10 -18.84
N GLU A 177 6.27 -27.32 -18.86
CA GLU A 177 7.23 -26.39 -18.28
C GLU A 177 7.22 -25.01 -18.94
N ASP A 178 6.95 -24.93 -20.26
CA ASP A 178 7.00 -23.66 -20.99
C ASP A 178 5.88 -22.73 -20.54
N ASP A 179 4.67 -23.25 -20.35
CA ASP A 179 3.53 -22.48 -19.85
C ASP A 179 3.77 -21.97 -18.42
N ILE A 180 4.37 -22.80 -17.55
CA ILE A 180 4.72 -22.42 -16.18
C ILE A 180 5.77 -21.30 -16.19
N ILE A 181 6.79 -21.42 -17.05
CA ILE A 181 7.80 -20.39 -17.20
C ILE A 181 7.17 -19.09 -17.72
N GLU A 182 6.26 -19.16 -18.69
CA GLU A 182 5.57 -17.97 -19.22
C GLU A 182 4.68 -17.31 -18.16
N GLN A 183 3.97 -18.08 -17.36
CA GLN A 183 3.22 -17.56 -16.21
C GLN A 183 4.16 -16.89 -15.18
N ILE A 184 5.29 -17.50 -14.84
CA ILE A 184 6.27 -16.89 -13.93
C ILE A 184 6.81 -15.58 -14.54
N LYS A 185 7.08 -15.52 -15.85
CA LYS A 185 7.48 -14.28 -16.52
C LYS A 185 6.42 -13.20 -16.40
N LEU A 186 5.16 -13.54 -16.61
CA LEU A 186 4.03 -12.62 -16.49
C LEU A 186 3.86 -12.11 -15.06
N ILE A 187 3.94 -13.00 -14.07
CA ILE A 187 3.77 -12.65 -12.65
C ILE A 187 4.95 -11.81 -12.12
N THR A 188 6.17 -12.16 -12.51
CA THR A 188 7.39 -11.49 -12.03
C THR A 188 7.77 -10.26 -12.86
N GLY A 189 7.30 -10.17 -14.10
CA GLY A 189 7.74 -9.18 -15.08
C GLY A 189 9.16 -9.40 -15.63
N ILE A 190 9.79 -10.56 -15.40
CA ILE A 190 11.18 -10.85 -15.80
C ILE A 190 11.21 -11.74 -17.05
N GLU A 191 11.35 -11.13 -18.23
CA GLU A 191 11.34 -11.87 -19.52
C GLU A 191 12.49 -12.88 -19.69
N ASP A 192 13.62 -12.64 -19.01
CA ASP A 192 14.85 -13.44 -19.11
C ASP A 192 14.81 -14.76 -18.32
N ILE A 193 13.78 -14.99 -17.47
CA ILE A 193 13.65 -16.26 -16.75
C ILE A 193 13.56 -17.40 -17.77
N SER A 194 14.31 -18.47 -17.54
CA SER A 194 14.38 -19.59 -18.47
C SER A 194 14.45 -20.93 -17.75
N ARG A 195 14.48 -22.02 -18.52
CA ARG A 195 14.75 -23.37 -18.00
C ARG A 195 16.09 -23.48 -17.27
N GLU A 196 17.03 -22.56 -17.49
CA GLU A 196 18.32 -22.55 -16.76
C GLU A 196 18.22 -21.99 -15.34
N ASP A 197 17.11 -21.33 -14.99
CA ASP A 197 16.89 -20.71 -13.68
C ASP A 197 16.05 -21.57 -12.74
N LEU A 198 15.38 -22.58 -13.28
CA LEU A 198 14.35 -23.36 -12.60
C LEU A 198 14.58 -24.87 -12.76
N ILE A 199 14.25 -25.61 -11.72
CA ILE A 199 13.90 -27.03 -11.79
C ILE A 199 12.39 -27.07 -11.62
N ILE A 200 11.70 -27.57 -12.63
CA ILE A 200 10.25 -27.73 -12.61
C ILE A 200 9.98 -29.23 -12.58
N ASP A 201 9.66 -29.72 -11.39
CA ASP A 201 9.24 -31.10 -11.20
C ASP A 201 7.71 -31.12 -11.28
N ILE A 202 7.20 -31.57 -12.42
CA ILE A 202 5.77 -31.82 -12.61
C ILE A 202 5.54 -33.31 -12.36
N ILE A 203 5.01 -33.61 -11.17
CA ILE A 203 4.33 -34.87 -10.94
C ILE A 203 2.90 -34.63 -11.35
N LYS A 204 2.50 -35.19 -12.50
CA LYS A 204 1.11 -35.15 -12.90
C LYS A 204 0.30 -35.95 -11.88
N PRO A 205 -0.89 -35.46 -11.51
CA PRO A 205 -1.76 -36.21 -10.62
C PRO A 205 -2.17 -37.51 -11.29
N ASP A 206 -1.99 -38.63 -10.60
CA ASP A 206 -2.60 -39.89 -11.00
C ASP A 206 -4.07 -39.86 -10.58
N TYR A 207 -4.95 -40.39 -11.42
CA TYR A 207 -6.38 -40.44 -11.11
C TYR A 207 -6.62 -41.23 -9.81
N GLY A 208 -6.93 -40.54 -8.72
CA GLY A 208 -7.22 -41.16 -7.41
C GLY A 208 -6.06 -41.89 -6.70
N ILE A 209 -4.82 -41.82 -7.20
CA ILE A 209 -3.69 -42.58 -6.62
C ILE A 209 -2.74 -41.66 -5.85
N ASN A 210 -2.15 -40.67 -6.52
CA ASN A 210 -1.16 -39.77 -5.95
C ASN A 210 -1.53 -38.34 -6.31
N ASP A 211 -1.45 -37.43 -5.33
CA ASP A 211 -1.47 -36.01 -5.64
C ASP A 211 -0.35 -35.74 -6.64
N GLY A 212 -0.68 -34.94 -7.64
CA GLY A 212 0.33 -34.30 -8.41
C GLY A 212 1.03 -33.27 -7.54
N SER A 213 2.23 -32.90 -7.94
CA SER A 213 2.87 -31.74 -7.40
C SER A 213 3.51 -31.00 -8.55
N LEU A 214 3.33 -29.70 -8.54
CA LEU A 214 4.19 -28.81 -9.27
C LEU A 214 5.16 -28.25 -8.25
N LYS A 215 6.35 -28.83 -8.21
CA LYS A 215 7.44 -28.27 -7.42
C LYS A 215 8.36 -27.48 -8.34
N ILE A 216 8.42 -26.18 -8.09
CA ILE A 216 9.27 -25.25 -8.81
C ILE A 216 10.35 -24.85 -7.85
N THR A 217 11.58 -25.25 -8.15
CA THR A 217 12.74 -24.93 -7.33
C THR A 217 13.63 -23.99 -8.12
N ALA A 218 14.02 -22.88 -7.51
CA ALA A 218 15.03 -22.02 -8.11
C ALA A 218 16.37 -22.76 -8.08
N LYS A 219 17.05 -22.87 -9.23
CA LYS A 219 18.39 -23.45 -9.26
C LYS A 219 19.35 -22.57 -8.45
N ASP A 220 20.37 -23.18 -7.84
CA ASP A 220 21.36 -22.47 -7.02
C ASP A 220 22.07 -21.34 -7.80
N ASN A 221 22.28 -21.55 -9.10
CA ASN A 221 22.88 -20.58 -10.03
C ASN A 221 21.86 -19.59 -10.62
N SER A 222 20.57 -19.71 -10.31
CA SER A 222 19.54 -18.76 -10.74
C SER A 222 19.92 -17.37 -10.27
N TYR A 223 19.77 -16.40 -11.16
CA TYR A 223 20.06 -15.01 -10.84
C TYR A 223 18.84 -14.29 -10.28
N TYR A 224 17.65 -14.72 -10.68
CA TYR A 224 16.38 -14.02 -10.46
C TYR A 224 15.55 -14.63 -9.33
N LEU A 225 15.68 -15.93 -9.07
CA LEU A 225 14.76 -16.69 -8.22
C LEU A 225 15.51 -17.35 -7.04
N ILE A 226 14.82 -17.47 -5.90
CA ILE A 226 15.21 -18.30 -4.75
C ILE A 226 14.03 -19.15 -4.30
N GLY A 227 14.36 -20.14 -3.47
CA GLY A 227 13.39 -20.93 -2.75
C GLY A 227 12.69 -21.93 -3.65
N GLU A 228 11.55 -22.40 -3.17
CA GLU A 228 10.72 -23.36 -3.87
C GLU A 228 9.26 -22.96 -3.71
N ASN A 229 8.48 -23.20 -4.75
CA ASN A 229 7.04 -23.16 -4.69
C ASN A 229 6.55 -24.57 -4.95
N GLU A 230 5.89 -25.15 -3.96
CA GLU A 230 5.30 -26.46 -4.09
C GLU A 230 3.79 -26.29 -4.11
N ILE A 231 3.25 -26.42 -5.31
CA ILE A 231 1.81 -26.40 -5.54
C ILE A 231 1.38 -27.86 -5.53
N VAL A 232 0.59 -28.21 -4.53
CA VAL A 232 -0.10 -29.50 -4.54
C VAL A 232 -1.12 -29.43 -5.66
N ILE A 233 -0.80 -30.11 -6.75
CA ILE A 233 -1.77 -30.41 -7.80
C ILE A 233 -2.59 -31.54 -7.23
N ASN A 234 -3.70 -31.23 -6.57
CA ASN A 234 -4.54 -32.27 -6.01
C ASN A 234 -4.75 -33.36 -7.07
N LYS A 235 -4.59 -34.64 -6.69
CA LYS A 235 -4.85 -35.81 -7.56
C LYS A 235 -6.11 -35.55 -8.36
N PHE A 236 -6.30 -36.10 -9.57
CA PHE A 236 -7.59 -35.94 -10.26
C PHE A 236 -8.65 -36.45 -9.30
N SER A 237 -9.30 -35.49 -8.66
CA SER A 237 -9.58 -35.76 -7.26
C SER A 237 -10.86 -36.53 -7.31
N ILE A 238 -10.88 -37.55 -6.49
CA ILE A 238 -12.13 -38.03 -5.97
C ILE A 238 -12.90 -36.88 -5.25
N LYS A 239 -12.45 -35.62 -5.23
CA LYS A 239 -13.23 -34.37 -5.02
C LYS A 239 -14.24 -34.03 -6.12
N ILE A 240 -13.95 -34.17 -7.42
CA ILE A 240 -15.02 -34.02 -8.45
C ILE A 240 -16.02 -35.15 -8.25
N ILE A 241 -15.50 -36.34 -7.97
CA ILE A 241 -16.32 -37.49 -7.61
C ILE A 241 -17.09 -37.20 -6.32
N SER A 242 -16.49 -36.63 -5.30
CA SER A 242 -17.13 -36.28 -4.02
C SER A 242 -18.12 -35.14 -4.22
N LYS A 243 -17.90 -34.21 -5.14
CA LYS A 243 -18.86 -33.17 -5.55
C LYS A 243 -20.06 -33.80 -6.24
N GLU A 244 -19.85 -34.71 -7.18
CA GLU A 244 -20.93 -35.42 -7.86
C GLU A 244 -21.63 -36.44 -6.95
N ILE A 245 -20.91 -37.08 -6.04
CA ILE A 245 -21.44 -37.90 -4.95
C ILE A 245 -22.23 -37.03 -3.99
N GLN A 246 -21.75 -35.83 -3.65
CA GLN A 246 -22.48 -34.88 -2.81
C GLN A 246 -23.72 -34.39 -3.53
N ASN A 247 -23.68 -34.18 -4.86
CA ASN A 247 -24.85 -33.87 -5.68
C ASN A 247 -25.84 -35.04 -5.71
N ILE A 248 -25.37 -36.29 -5.86
CA ILE A 248 -26.20 -37.49 -5.74
C ILE A 248 -26.85 -37.52 -4.35
N ILE A 249 -26.05 -37.40 -3.30
CA ILE A 249 -26.51 -37.45 -1.91
C ILE A 249 -27.56 -36.37 -1.69
N ASN A 250 -27.29 -35.16 -2.17
CA ASN A 250 -28.20 -34.03 -2.07
C ASN A 250 -29.40 -34.10 -3.03
N SER A 251 -29.34 -34.91 -4.10
CA SER A 251 -30.44 -35.06 -5.06
C SER A 251 -31.67 -35.72 -4.45
N LYS A 252 -31.47 -36.53 -3.41
CA LYS A 252 -32.53 -36.98 -2.50
C LYS A 252 -32.55 -36.09 -1.27
N GLN A 253 -33.06 -34.86 -1.41
CA GLN A 253 -33.25 -33.94 -0.28
C GLN A 253 -34.18 -34.49 0.83
N TYR A 254 -34.91 -35.59 0.55
CA TYR A 254 -36.06 -36.04 1.34
C TYR A 254 -36.10 -37.55 1.62
N GLU A 255 -35.06 -38.29 1.22
CA GLU A 255 -35.01 -39.75 1.38
C GLU A 255 -33.60 -40.18 1.81
N GLN A 256 -33.52 -41.08 2.78
CA GLN A 256 -32.25 -41.70 3.15
C GLN A 256 -31.74 -42.50 1.95
N TRP A 257 -30.50 -42.26 1.56
CA TRP A 257 -29.79 -43.19 0.71
C TRP A 257 -29.53 -44.47 1.50
N ASN A 258 -30.16 -45.59 1.10
CA ASN A 258 -29.68 -46.88 1.59
C ASN A 258 -28.33 -47.20 0.94
N LYS A 259 -27.56 -48.06 1.59
CA LYS A 259 -26.17 -48.36 1.20
C LYS A 259 -26.08 -48.83 -0.25
N GLU A 260 -26.93 -49.77 -0.64
CA GLU A 260 -26.95 -50.34 -2.00
C GLU A 260 -27.32 -49.31 -3.07
N ASP A 261 -28.32 -48.45 -2.81
CA ASP A 261 -28.74 -47.41 -3.75
C ASP A 261 -27.66 -46.34 -3.93
N LEU A 262 -26.95 -45.97 -2.84
CA LEU A 262 -25.84 -45.04 -2.90
C LEU A 262 -24.71 -45.63 -3.74
N ILE A 263 -24.34 -46.89 -3.50
CA ILE A 263 -23.34 -47.59 -4.32
C ILE A 263 -23.72 -47.56 -5.80
N VAL A 264 -24.95 -47.93 -6.14
CA VAL A 264 -25.42 -47.96 -7.53
C VAL A 264 -25.43 -46.56 -8.15
N ALA A 265 -25.83 -45.52 -7.42
CA ALA A 265 -25.82 -44.16 -7.94
C ALA A 265 -24.40 -43.65 -8.21
N ILE A 266 -23.48 -43.92 -7.29
CA ILE A 266 -22.06 -43.56 -7.45
C ILE A 266 -21.44 -44.35 -8.61
N GLU A 267 -21.68 -45.67 -8.69
CA GLU A 267 -21.20 -46.53 -9.79
C GLU A 267 -21.75 -46.09 -11.16
N ASN A 268 -23.01 -45.66 -11.24
CA ASN A 268 -23.60 -45.18 -12.49
C ASN A 268 -23.02 -43.84 -12.95
N LEU A 269 -22.56 -42.98 -12.03
CA LEU A 269 -21.99 -41.68 -12.37
C LEU A 269 -20.68 -41.80 -13.18
N TYR A 270 -20.00 -42.94 -13.05
CA TYR A 270 -18.72 -43.22 -13.74
C TYR A 270 -18.85 -44.24 -14.86
N LYS A 271 -20.07 -44.63 -15.25
CA LYS A 271 -20.31 -45.67 -16.26
C LYS A 271 -19.87 -45.26 -17.67
N ASP A 272 -19.88 -43.97 -17.97
CA ASP A 272 -19.56 -43.38 -19.28
C ASP A 272 -18.18 -42.67 -19.31
N VAL A 273 -17.48 -42.63 -18.18
CA VAL A 273 -16.10 -42.15 -18.11
C VAL A 273 -15.19 -43.30 -18.50
N ASP A 274 -14.14 -43.07 -19.30
CA ASP A 274 -13.14 -44.09 -19.70
C ASP A 274 -12.31 -44.65 -18.51
N MET A 275 -12.75 -44.37 -17.27
CA MET A 275 -12.21 -44.79 -15.98
C MET A 275 -13.16 -45.80 -15.32
N LYS A 276 -12.66 -46.99 -14.99
CA LYS A 276 -13.36 -47.93 -14.10
C LYS A 276 -12.99 -47.63 -12.66
N LEU A 277 -13.88 -46.92 -11.95
CA LEU A 277 -13.84 -46.75 -10.49
C LEU A 277 -14.62 -47.87 -9.81
N SER A 278 -14.18 -48.30 -8.63
CA SER A 278 -14.91 -49.22 -7.75
C SER A 278 -15.02 -48.65 -6.34
N ILE A 279 -16.19 -48.81 -5.72
CA ILE A 279 -16.30 -48.60 -4.27
C ILE A 279 -15.89 -49.91 -3.60
N ASP A 280 -14.73 -49.91 -2.95
CA ASP A 280 -14.19 -51.11 -2.30
C ASP A 280 -14.92 -51.43 -1.00
N SER A 281 -15.27 -50.39 -0.25
CA SER A 281 -15.98 -50.55 1.02
C SER A 281 -16.72 -49.28 1.42
N ILE A 282 -17.83 -49.47 2.12
CA ILE A 282 -18.56 -48.40 2.82
C ILE A 282 -18.78 -48.87 4.26
N LYS A 283 -18.34 -48.05 5.20
CA LYS A 283 -18.56 -48.16 6.64
C LYS A 283 -19.48 -47.03 7.08
N ILE A 284 -20.48 -47.38 7.88
CA ILE A 284 -21.44 -46.40 8.42
C ILE A 284 -21.22 -46.35 9.93
N THR A 285 -21.04 -45.16 10.47
CA THR A 285 -20.92 -44.92 11.93
C THR A 285 -22.26 -44.48 12.52
N ASP A 286 -22.43 -44.67 13.83
CA ASP A 286 -23.71 -44.50 14.52
C ASP A 286 -24.39 -43.15 14.22
N SER A 287 -25.68 -43.22 13.88
CA SER A 287 -26.53 -42.09 13.56
C SER A 287 -26.56 -41.07 14.70
N LYS A 288 -26.23 -39.80 14.42
CA LYS A 288 -26.49 -38.70 15.36
C LYS A 288 -27.92 -38.22 15.17
N LYS A 289 -28.78 -38.47 16.15
CA LYS A 289 -30.19 -38.06 16.09
C LYS A 289 -30.37 -36.67 16.70
N SER A 290 -31.22 -35.85 16.09
CA SER A 290 -31.58 -34.56 16.67
C SER A 290 -32.43 -34.73 17.94
N SER A 291 -32.21 -33.87 18.92
CA SER A 291 -32.95 -33.87 20.19
C SER A 291 -34.41 -33.49 20.04
N ASN A 292 -34.76 -32.68 19.03
CA ASN A 292 -36.08 -32.07 18.88
C ASN A 292 -36.84 -32.49 17.62
N SER A 293 -36.29 -33.40 16.82
CA SER A 293 -36.92 -33.90 15.60
C SER A 293 -36.55 -35.37 15.36
N ASN A 294 -37.18 -36.00 14.38
CA ASN A 294 -36.76 -37.32 13.90
C ASN A 294 -35.63 -37.22 12.85
N ASP A 295 -34.93 -36.09 12.79
CA ASP A 295 -33.79 -35.91 11.88
C ASP A 295 -32.58 -36.67 12.42
N TYR A 296 -31.77 -37.21 11.50
CA TYR A 296 -30.53 -37.88 11.84
C TYR A 296 -29.46 -37.61 10.79
N VAL A 297 -28.21 -37.66 11.23
CA VAL A 297 -27.04 -37.60 10.37
C VAL A 297 -26.25 -38.89 10.58
N ASP A 298 -26.15 -39.66 9.51
CA ASP A 298 -25.29 -40.83 9.43
C ASP A 298 -23.97 -40.40 8.79
N ARG A 299 -22.85 -40.86 9.36
CA ARG A 299 -21.55 -40.64 8.72
C ARG A 299 -21.09 -41.89 8.00
N TYR A 300 -20.96 -41.74 6.69
CA TYR A 300 -20.47 -42.74 5.76
C TYR A 300 -18.99 -42.50 5.52
N GLU A 301 -18.19 -43.53 5.74
CA GLU A 301 -16.79 -43.60 5.38
C GLU A 301 -16.68 -44.59 4.22
N TYR A 302 -16.28 -44.13 3.03
CA TYR A 302 -16.20 -45.00 1.86
C TYR A 302 -14.84 -44.91 1.18
N LEU A 303 -14.31 -46.08 0.83
CA LEU A 303 -13.06 -46.24 0.09
C LEU A 303 -13.40 -46.36 -1.39
N ILE A 304 -13.01 -45.36 -2.18
CA ILE A 304 -13.07 -45.43 -3.64
C ILE A 304 -11.71 -45.87 -4.14
N SER A 305 -11.68 -46.86 -5.01
CA SER A 305 -10.48 -47.35 -5.69
C SER A 305 -10.60 -47.27 -7.19
N THR A 306 -9.44 -47.29 -7.84
CA THR A 306 -9.28 -47.31 -9.29
C THR A 306 -8.72 -48.66 -9.72
N GLN A 307 -8.99 -49.08 -10.96
CA GLN A 307 -8.39 -50.32 -11.50
C GLN A 307 -6.86 -50.28 -11.60
N GLU A 308 -6.26 -49.09 -11.54
CA GLU A 308 -4.81 -48.88 -11.56
C GLU A 308 -4.18 -48.90 -10.15
N GLY A 309 -4.98 -49.13 -9.10
CA GLY A 309 -4.50 -49.48 -7.76
C GLY A 309 -4.44 -48.34 -6.75
N GLY A 310 -4.90 -47.13 -7.08
CA GLY A 310 -5.07 -46.06 -6.08
C GLY A 310 -6.43 -46.10 -5.41
N SER A 311 -6.44 -45.78 -4.12
CA SER A 311 -7.66 -45.68 -3.34
C SER A 311 -7.60 -44.51 -2.35
N ASP A 312 -8.77 -43.96 -2.02
CA ASP A 312 -8.89 -42.87 -1.06
C ASP A 312 -10.16 -43.01 -0.23
N ILE A 313 -10.09 -42.58 1.02
CA ILE A 313 -11.19 -42.66 1.99
C ILE A 313 -11.89 -41.32 2.04
N PHE A 314 -13.20 -41.34 1.83
CA PHE A 314 -14.07 -40.18 1.94
C PHE A 314 -14.94 -40.33 3.17
N GLU A 315 -15.03 -39.26 3.95
CA GLU A 315 -16.04 -39.12 4.98
C GLU A 315 -17.15 -38.22 4.47
N GLN A 316 -18.39 -38.67 4.61
CA GLN A 316 -19.55 -37.94 4.17
C GLN A 316 -20.69 -38.09 5.17
N ASP A 317 -21.21 -36.96 5.61
CA ASP A 317 -22.42 -36.93 6.40
C ASP A 317 -23.63 -36.99 5.45
N VAL A 318 -24.49 -38.00 5.63
CA VAL A 318 -25.76 -38.17 4.94
C VAL A 318 -26.86 -37.78 5.92
N ILE A 319 -27.64 -36.79 5.52
CA ILE A 319 -28.68 -36.20 6.38
C ILE A 319 -30.02 -36.79 5.97
N THR A 320 -30.77 -37.30 6.93
CA THR A 320 -32.20 -37.56 6.73
C THR A 320 -33.01 -36.61 7.56
N LEU A 321 -33.87 -35.87 6.87
CA LEU A 321 -34.81 -34.94 7.48
C LEU A 321 -36.17 -35.62 7.64
N SER A 322 -36.79 -35.38 8.78
CA SER A 322 -38.21 -35.56 9.03
C SER A 322 -39.03 -34.69 8.09
N GLU A 323 -40.24 -35.13 7.76
CA GLU A 323 -41.15 -34.42 6.86
C GLU A 323 -41.40 -32.97 7.30
N GLU A 324 -41.51 -32.73 8.61
CA GLU A 324 -41.67 -31.40 9.19
C GLU A 324 -40.45 -30.50 8.92
N THR A 325 -39.24 -30.95 9.27
CA THR A 325 -38.01 -30.18 9.01
C THR A 325 -37.81 -30.01 7.50
N ALA A 326 -38.10 -31.02 6.68
CA ALA A 326 -37.95 -30.96 5.23
C ALA A 326 -38.85 -29.89 4.60
N GLN A 327 -40.12 -29.84 4.97
CA GLN A 327 -41.10 -28.88 4.43
C GLN A 327 -40.92 -27.48 5.02
N ASN A 328 -40.38 -27.37 6.23
CA ASN A 328 -40.12 -26.08 6.86
C ASN A 328 -38.87 -25.41 6.27
N THR A 329 -39.06 -24.50 5.33
CA THR A 329 -37.94 -23.76 4.72
C THR A 329 -37.18 -22.88 5.71
N SER A 330 -37.79 -22.51 6.84
CA SER A 330 -37.18 -21.61 7.84
C SER A 330 -36.35 -22.31 8.90
N SER A 331 -36.33 -23.64 8.94
CA SER A 331 -35.51 -24.38 9.90
C SER A 331 -34.13 -24.71 9.34
N SER A 332 -33.09 -24.45 10.14
CA SER A 332 -31.70 -24.85 9.91
C SER A 332 -31.35 -26.08 10.73
N LEU A 333 -30.52 -26.96 10.18
CA LEU A 333 -29.97 -28.15 10.84
C LEU A 333 -28.46 -28.00 10.94
N TYR A 334 -27.91 -28.16 12.13
CA TYR A 334 -26.47 -27.98 12.37
C TYR A 334 -25.94 -28.90 13.47
N LEU A 335 -24.65 -29.20 13.42
CA LEU A 335 -23.91 -29.92 14.45
C LEU A 335 -23.22 -28.92 15.38
N THR A 336 -23.27 -29.13 16.68
CA THR A 336 -22.50 -28.33 17.65
C THR A 336 -21.05 -28.82 17.79
N ASN A 337 -20.20 -28.01 18.41
CA ASN A 337 -18.84 -28.42 18.81
C ASN A 337 -18.82 -29.58 19.81
N ASP A 338 -19.90 -29.75 20.57
CA ASP A 338 -20.12 -30.87 21.50
C ASP A 338 -20.75 -32.09 20.80
N ASP A 339 -20.74 -32.09 19.46
CA ASP A 339 -21.24 -33.17 18.60
C ASP A 339 -22.76 -33.46 18.74
N GLU A 340 -23.54 -32.49 19.22
CA GLU A 340 -25.01 -32.55 19.26
C GLU A 340 -25.63 -32.06 17.94
N LEU A 341 -26.59 -32.80 17.40
CA LEU A 341 -27.33 -32.43 16.19
C LEU A 341 -28.61 -31.64 16.56
N LEU A 342 -28.73 -30.41 16.11
CA LEU A 342 -29.83 -29.51 16.50
C LEU A 342 -30.56 -28.92 15.29
N VAL A 343 -31.87 -28.78 15.43
CA VAL A 343 -32.74 -28.01 14.53
C VAL A 343 -33.12 -26.70 15.20
N THR A 344 -33.07 -25.61 14.45
CA THR A 344 -33.46 -24.28 14.94
C THR A 344 -34.14 -23.47 13.84
N THR A 345 -35.09 -22.62 14.21
CA THR A 345 -35.63 -21.56 13.33
C THR A 345 -35.00 -20.20 13.59
N ASP A 346 -34.08 -20.11 14.58
CA ASP A 346 -33.30 -18.92 14.87
C ASP A 346 -32.19 -18.76 13.82
N PHE A 347 -32.11 -17.58 13.21
CA PHE A 347 -31.09 -17.24 12.21
C PHE A 347 -29.81 -16.65 12.83
N ASN A 348 -29.81 -16.25 14.10
CA ASN A 348 -28.62 -15.70 14.74
C ASN A 348 -27.74 -16.82 15.30
N PHE A 349 -26.59 -17.03 14.67
CA PHE A 349 -25.62 -18.07 15.07
C PHE A 349 -24.50 -17.57 15.98
N SER A 350 -24.51 -16.30 16.42
CA SER A 350 -23.45 -15.71 17.26
C SER A 350 -23.25 -16.39 18.63
N GLN A 351 -24.29 -17.02 19.17
CA GLN A 351 -24.24 -17.79 20.43
C GLN A 351 -24.41 -19.29 20.19
N LYS A 352 -24.46 -19.73 18.93
CA LYS A 352 -24.58 -21.13 18.56
C LYS A 352 -23.17 -21.65 18.33
N ASN A 353 -22.74 -22.63 19.11
CA ASN A 353 -21.44 -23.31 18.94
C ASN A 353 -21.47 -24.25 17.73
N ALA A 354 -21.90 -23.77 16.56
CA ALA A 354 -22.08 -24.57 15.37
C ALA A 354 -20.72 -24.95 14.75
N LYS A 355 -20.49 -26.25 14.59
CA LYS A 355 -19.32 -26.85 13.95
C LYS A 355 -19.54 -27.00 12.43
N ASN A 356 -20.70 -27.56 12.07
CA ASN A 356 -21.12 -27.86 10.69
C ASN A 356 -22.56 -27.37 10.49
N ILE A 357 -22.87 -26.78 9.34
CA ILE A 357 -24.26 -26.48 8.94
C ILE A 357 -24.67 -27.42 7.81
N TYR A 358 -25.71 -28.21 8.04
CA TYR A 358 -26.20 -29.22 7.10
C TYR A 358 -27.42 -28.77 6.29
N LYS A 359 -28.24 -27.89 6.87
CA LYS A 359 -29.36 -27.26 6.18
C LYS A 359 -29.41 -25.77 6.54
N ILE A 360 -29.56 -24.93 5.53
CA ILE A 360 -29.70 -23.49 5.68
C ILE A 360 -31.18 -23.13 5.59
N GLY A 361 -31.75 -22.67 6.70
CA GLY A 361 -33.13 -22.17 6.75
C GLY A 361 -33.23 -20.73 6.26
N TYR A 362 -34.36 -20.37 5.65
CA TYR A 362 -34.66 -19.02 5.19
C TYR A 362 -36.15 -18.69 5.32
N ASP A 363 -36.45 -17.39 5.43
CA ASP A 363 -37.82 -16.89 5.50
C ASP A 363 -38.42 -16.63 4.11
N SER A 364 -39.70 -16.30 4.07
CA SER A 364 -40.41 -15.96 2.81
C SER A 364 -39.83 -14.76 2.03
N SER A 365 -38.99 -13.94 2.66
CA SER A 365 -38.29 -12.82 2.02
C SER A 365 -36.91 -13.19 1.49
N GLY A 366 -36.42 -14.41 1.78
CA GLY A 366 -35.11 -14.89 1.40
C GLY A 366 -33.99 -14.47 2.36
N ASN A 367 -34.32 -14.05 3.58
CA ASN A 367 -33.32 -13.84 4.65
C ASN A 367 -32.95 -15.17 5.30
N THR A 368 -31.70 -15.28 5.74
CA THR A 368 -31.15 -16.52 6.30
C THR A 368 -30.20 -16.24 7.47
N LEU A 369 -29.37 -17.22 7.80
CA LEU A 369 -28.40 -17.24 8.89
C LEU A 369 -27.45 -16.04 8.87
N ILE A 370 -27.08 -15.60 10.07
CA ILE A 370 -26.09 -14.54 10.33
C ILE A 370 -25.13 -14.98 11.44
N PHE A 371 -23.89 -14.50 11.38
CA PHE A 371 -22.82 -14.79 12.35
C PHE A 371 -22.48 -16.28 12.47
N VAL A 372 -22.44 -17.00 11.34
CA VAL A 372 -22.05 -18.41 11.26
C VAL A 372 -20.52 -18.52 11.36
N ASN A 373 -20.03 -19.10 12.45
CA ASN A 373 -18.61 -19.48 12.62
C ASN A 373 -18.44 -20.99 12.51
N ALA A 374 -18.48 -21.52 11.29
CA ALA A 374 -18.35 -22.95 11.00
C ALA A 374 -17.34 -23.17 9.87
N LYS A 375 -16.62 -24.30 9.91
CA LYS A 375 -15.68 -24.70 8.86
C LYS A 375 -16.39 -25.39 7.69
N TYR A 376 -17.43 -26.17 7.98
CA TYR A 376 -18.20 -26.90 6.97
C TYR A 376 -19.59 -26.31 6.83
N ILE A 377 -20.00 -26.09 5.59
CA ILE A 377 -21.34 -25.65 5.21
C ILE A 377 -21.87 -26.59 4.12
N THR A 378 -23.18 -26.82 4.10
CA THR A 378 -23.81 -27.53 2.99
C THR A 378 -23.45 -26.90 1.64
N SER A 379 -23.18 -27.75 0.65
CA SER A 379 -22.80 -27.31 -0.70
C SER A 379 -23.96 -26.71 -1.50
N ILE A 380 -25.19 -26.83 -1.00
CA ILE A 380 -26.37 -26.25 -1.62
C ILE A 380 -26.77 -24.99 -0.87
N LEU A 381 -26.76 -23.87 -1.60
CA LEU A 381 -27.47 -22.67 -1.20
C LEU A 381 -28.92 -22.78 -1.70
N PRO A 382 -29.94 -22.81 -0.81
CA PRO A 382 -31.33 -22.83 -1.24
C PRO A 382 -31.69 -21.67 -2.19
N GLU A 383 -32.35 -21.98 -3.32
CA GLU A 383 -32.68 -20.99 -4.36
C GLU A 383 -33.51 -19.80 -3.86
N GLY A 384 -34.26 -19.98 -2.77
CA GLY A 384 -35.07 -18.93 -2.16
C GLY A 384 -34.26 -17.88 -1.39
N ILE A 385 -32.98 -18.12 -1.11
CA ILE A 385 -32.11 -17.18 -0.40
C ILE A 385 -31.71 -16.03 -1.32
N LYS A 386 -31.93 -14.81 -0.83
CA LYS A 386 -31.60 -13.57 -1.53
C LYS A 386 -30.64 -12.69 -0.73
N ASN A 387 -30.49 -12.94 0.56
CA ASN A 387 -29.77 -12.07 1.48
C ASN A 387 -28.77 -12.87 2.32
N LEU A 388 -27.48 -12.68 2.05
CA LEU A 388 -26.35 -13.27 2.78
C LEU A 388 -25.71 -12.27 3.76
N THR A 389 -26.44 -11.23 4.16
CA THR A 389 -25.92 -10.19 5.04
C THR A 389 -25.38 -10.82 6.33
N ASN A 390 -24.14 -10.49 6.72
CA ASN A 390 -23.47 -11.01 7.92
C ASN A 390 -23.32 -12.54 8.01
N PHE A 391 -23.51 -13.32 6.93
CA PHE A 391 -23.57 -14.78 7.01
C PHE A 391 -22.35 -15.38 7.74
N PHE A 392 -21.13 -15.01 7.34
CA PHE A 392 -19.85 -15.46 7.91
C PHE A 392 -19.08 -14.33 8.62
N ASN A 393 -19.81 -13.36 9.18
CA ASN A 393 -19.21 -12.26 9.92
C ASN A 393 -18.43 -12.79 11.14
N ASN A 394 -17.17 -12.36 11.29
CA ASN A 394 -16.18 -12.84 12.25
C ASN A 394 -15.90 -14.36 12.20
N ASN A 395 -16.11 -15.01 11.05
CA ASN A 395 -15.74 -16.42 10.89
C ASN A 395 -14.21 -16.59 11.05
N SER A 396 -13.82 -17.57 11.85
CA SER A 396 -12.42 -17.78 12.24
C SER A 396 -11.62 -18.72 11.31
N PHE A 397 -12.29 -19.35 10.34
CA PHE A 397 -11.68 -20.34 9.46
C PHE A 397 -11.13 -19.71 8.19
N SER A 398 -9.93 -20.13 7.80
CA SER A 398 -9.32 -19.69 6.54
C SER A 398 -10.01 -20.28 5.31
N THR A 399 -10.59 -21.46 5.47
CA THR A 399 -11.37 -22.16 4.45
C THR A 399 -12.72 -22.56 5.03
N ILE A 400 -13.76 -22.29 4.27
CA ILE A 400 -15.13 -22.76 4.49
C ILE A 400 -15.41 -23.79 3.39
N GLU A 401 -15.53 -25.05 3.77
CA GLU A 401 -15.74 -26.18 2.87
C GLU A 401 -17.21 -26.26 2.45
N GLY A 402 -17.47 -26.35 1.15
CA GLY A 402 -18.80 -26.44 0.54
C GLY A 402 -19.28 -25.14 -0.10
N ILE A 403 -18.75 -24.00 0.36
CA ILE A 403 -19.16 -22.66 -0.09
C ILE A 403 -18.81 -22.40 -1.57
N GLU A 404 -17.78 -23.07 -2.09
CA GLU A 404 -17.31 -22.97 -3.47
C GLU A 404 -18.32 -23.52 -4.49
N ASN A 405 -19.33 -24.27 -4.03
CA ASN A 405 -20.36 -24.89 -4.85
C ASN A 405 -21.69 -24.12 -4.85
N TRP A 406 -21.79 -23.03 -4.10
CA TRP A 406 -23.02 -22.26 -4.00
C TRP A 406 -23.38 -21.61 -5.34
N ASP A 407 -24.62 -21.84 -5.78
CA ASP A 407 -25.25 -21.02 -6.82
C ASP A 407 -25.77 -19.72 -6.18
N THR A 408 -25.05 -18.62 -6.38
CA THR A 408 -25.41 -17.31 -5.85
C THR A 408 -26.26 -16.48 -6.81
N SER A 409 -26.74 -17.05 -7.92
CA SER A 409 -27.44 -16.31 -8.99
C SER A 409 -28.76 -15.65 -8.55
N ASN A 410 -29.32 -16.02 -7.39
CA ASN A 410 -30.50 -15.38 -6.79
C ASN A 410 -30.18 -14.40 -5.66
N VAL A 411 -28.91 -14.31 -5.25
CA VAL A 411 -28.48 -13.42 -4.17
C VAL A 411 -28.46 -11.97 -4.65
N THR A 412 -29.01 -11.09 -3.81
CA THR A 412 -29.13 -9.64 -4.09
C THR A 412 -28.39 -8.78 -3.06
N ASN A 413 -28.01 -9.34 -1.91
CA ASN A 413 -27.29 -8.65 -0.85
C ASN A 413 -26.24 -9.57 -0.22
N MET A 414 -24.98 -9.12 -0.22
CA MET A 414 -23.82 -9.79 0.38
C MET A 414 -23.12 -8.90 1.43
N SER A 415 -23.80 -7.87 1.92
CA SER A 415 -23.21 -6.89 2.84
C SER A 415 -22.70 -7.55 4.12
N CYS A 416 -21.52 -7.15 4.58
CA CYS A 416 -20.85 -7.70 5.76
C CYS A 416 -20.63 -9.23 5.77
N MET A 417 -20.78 -9.95 4.64
CA MET A 417 -20.81 -11.42 4.63
C MET A 417 -19.56 -12.04 5.28
N PHE A 418 -18.38 -11.48 5.07
CA PHE A 418 -17.10 -11.90 5.67
C PHE A 418 -16.45 -10.79 6.52
N ASN A 419 -17.25 -9.84 7.03
CA ASN A 419 -16.73 -8.76 7.85
C ASN A 419 -16.09 -9.32 9.14
N GLY A 420 -14.81 -9.02 9.38
CA GLY A 420 -14.04 -9.52 10.52
C GLY A 420 -13.54 -10.95 10.36
N ALA A 421 -13.77 -11.61 9.23
CA ALA A 421 -13.27 -12.96 8.97
C ALA A 421 -11.77 -12.92 8.61
N SER A 422 -10.93 -12.63 9.60
CA SER A 422 -9.54 -12.19 9.40
C SER A 422 -8.64 -13.19 8.67
N THR A 423 -8.96 -14.48 8.74
CA THR A 423 -8.19 -15.58 8.11
C THR A 423 -8.77 -16.05 6.78
N PHE A 424 -10.00 -15.64 6.43
CA PHE A 424 -10.77 -16.18 5.30
C PHE A 424 -10.08 -15.94 3.94
N ASN A 425 -9.96 -17.01 3.13
CA ASN A 425 -9.40 -16.96 1.78
C ASN A 425 -9.91 -18.11 0.88
N SER A 426 -11.15 -18.61 1.09
CA SER A 426 -11.74 -19.67 0.25
C SER A 426 -11.93 -19.24 -1.21
N ASN A 427 -11.88 -20.22 -2.13
CA ASN A 427 -12.23 -19.97 -3.53
C ASN A 427 -13.73 -19.64 -3.69
N ILE A 428 -14.00 -18.44 -4.18
CA ILE A 428 -15.32 -17.89 -4.50
C ILE A 428 -15.38 -17.31 -5.91
N SER A 429 -14.45 -17.71 -6.79
CA SER A 429 -14.34 -17.16 -8.14
C SER A 429 -15.53 -17.51 -9.04
N ASN A 430 -16.22 -18.62 -8.75
CA ASN A 430 -17.34 -19.14 -9.53
C ASN A 430 -18.70 -18.53 -9.17
N TRP A 431 -18.77 -17.63 -8.19
CA TRP A 431 -20.04 -17.04 -7.77
C TRP A 431 -20.62 -16.11 -8.84
N ASP A 432 -21.91 -16.28 -9.10
CA ASP A 432 -22.70 -15.35 -9.90
C ASP A 432 -23.11 -14.15 -9.02
N THR A 433 -22.53 -12.99 -9.30
CA THR A 433 -22.76 -11.73 -8.59
C THR A 433 -23.67 -10.76 -9.37
N SER A 434 -24.19 -11.17 -10.53
CA SER A 434 -24.90 -10.30 -11.49
C SER A 434 -26.18 -9.64 -10.94
N LYS A 435 -26.80 -10.20 -9.90
CA LYS A 435 -27.98 -9.64 -9.21
C LYS A 435 -27.66 -8.93 -7.89
N VAL A 436 -26.41 -8.95 -7.43
CA VAL A 436 -26.02 -8.36 -6.15
C VAL A 436 -26.05 -6.84 -6.26
N THR A 437 -26.72 -6.20 -5.30
CA THR A 437 -26.91 -4.74 -5.25
C THR A 437 -26.13 -4.07 -4.12
N ASP A 438 -25.79 -4.84 -3.06
CA ASP A 438 -25.04 -4.36 -1.89
C ASP A 438 -23.92 -5.35 -1.52
N MET A 439 -22.68 -4.85 -1.55
CA MET A 439 -21.45 -5.53 -1.13
C MET A 439 -20.72 -4.74 -0.02
N SER A 440 -21.40 -3.80 0.63
CA SER A 440 -20.77 -2.96 1.67
C SER A 440 -20.22 -3.81 2.80
N TYR A 441 -19.02 -3.48 3.27
CA TYR A 441 -18.28 -4.21 4.31
C TYR A 441 -18.04 -5.71 4.06
N MET A 442 -18.26 -6.23 2.84
CA MET A 442 -18.25 -7.68 2.58
C MET A 442 -16.97 -8.37 3.06
N PHE A 443 -15.80 -7.77 2.83
CA PHE A 443 -14.47 -8.25 3.25
C PHE A 443 -13.78 -7.28 4.22
N ASN A 444 -14.55 -6.44 4.92
CA ASN A 444 -13.98 -5.51 5.88
C ASN A 444 -13.29 -6.28 7.02
N ASN A 445 -12.07 -5.92 7.40
CA ASN A 445 -11.19 -6.62 8.35
C ASN A 445 -10.90 -8.10 7.99
N ALA A 446 -11.15 -8.55 6.75
CA ALA A 446 -10.73 -9.86 6.27
C ALA A 446 -9.24 -9.83 5.87
N SER A 447 -8.35 -9.70 6.86
CA SER A 447 -6.94 -9.36 6.64
C SER A 447 -6.18 -10.29 5.69
N SER A 448 -6.51 -11.59 5.66
CA SER A 448 -5.86 -12.59 4.80
C SER A 448 -6.50 -12.73 3.42
N PHE A 449 -7.64 -12.09 3.15
CA PHE A 449 -8.40 -12.29 1.93
C PHE A 449 -7.65 -11.77 0.70
N ASN A 450 -7.43 -12.66 -0.27
CA ASN A 450 -6.83 -12.36 -1.58
C ASN A 450 -7.28 -13.37 -2.66
N SER A 451 -8.44 -14.00 -2.51
CA SER A 451 -8.98 -14.95 -3.49
C SER A 451 -9.36 -14.25 -4.80
N ASN A 452 -9.25 -14.95 -5.94
CA ASN A 452 -9.55 -14.38 -7.25
C ASN A 452 -11.05 -14.03 -7.37
N ILE A 453 -11.31 -12.74 -7.55
CA ILE A 453 -12.64 -12.16 -7.81
C ILE A 453 -12.64 -11.30 -9.08
N SER A 454 -11.62 -11.44 -9.94
CA SER A 454 -11.39 -10.57 -11.11
C SER A 454 -12.47 -10.69 -12.20
N ASN A 455 -13.32 -11.73 -12.13
CA ASN A 455 -14.40 -12.00 -13.08
C ASN A 455 -15.80 -11.77 -12.49
N TRP A 456 -15.94 -11.15 -11.31
CA TRP A 456 -17.25 -10.87 -10.76
C TRP A 456 -18.02 -9.82 -11.57
N ASP A 457 -19.31 -10.06 -11.80
CA ASP A 457 -20.22 -9.13 -12.45
C ASP A 457 -20.80 -8.17 -11.39
N THR A 458 -20.27 -6.95 -11.35
CA THR A 458 -20.73 -5.91 -10.43
C THR A 458 -21.75 -4.95 -11.05
N SER A 459 -22.29 -5.25 -12.23
CA SER A 459 -23.14 -4.32 -13.00
C SER A 459 -24.43 -3.91 -12.28
N SER A 460 -24.93 -4.74 -11.35
CA SER A 460 -26.09 -4.41 -10.51
C SER A 460 -25.73 -3.75 -9.17
N VAL A 461 -24.45 -3.71 -8.81
CA VAL A 461 -24.01 -3.22 -7.49
C VAL A 461 -24.18 -1.71 -7.40
N THR A 462 -24.78 -1.27 -6.30
CA THR A 462 -24.99 0.16 -6.02
C THR A 462 -24.16 0.63 -4.82
N ASN A 463 -23.82 -0.27 -3.90
CA ASN A 463 -23.12 0.03 -2.65
C ASN A 463 -21.91 -0.90 -2.44
N MET A 464 -20.71 -0.33 -2.40
CA MET A 464 -19.43 -1.01 -2.11
C MET A 464 -18.69 -0.35 -0.93
N GLY A 465 -19.40 0.43 -0.11
CA GLY A 465 -18.80 1.16 1.01
C GLY A 465 -17.99 0.21 1.92
N THR A 466 -16.71 0.52 2.13
CA THR A 466 -15.80 -0.24 3.00
C THR A 466 -15.68 -1.73 2.63
N MET A 467 -15.93 -2.12 1.38
CA MET A 467 -15.92 -3.54 0.97
C MET A 467 -14.61 -4.25 1.33
N PHE A 468 -13.44 -3.62 1.14
CA PHE A 468 -12.12 -4.17 1.43
C PHE A 468 -11.38 -3.38 2.53
N GLY A 469 -12.13 -2.69 3.41
CA GLY A 469 -11.53 -1.98 4.53
C GLY A 469 -10.69 -2.92 5.39
N SER A 470 -9.44 -2.60 5.69
CA SER A 470 -8.49 -3.41 6.45
C SER A 470 -8.26 -4.84 5.92
N ALA A 471 -8.55 -5.09 4.63
CA ALA A 471 -8.17 -6.34 3.95
C ALA A 471 -6.68 -6.27 3.56
N LEU A 472 -5.80 -6.44 4.55
CA LEU A 472 -4.36 -6.12 4.47
C LEU A 472 -3.65 -6.78 3.28
N ASN A 473 -3.97 -8.05 2.97
CA ASN A 473 -3.33 -8.83 1.91
C ASN A 473 -3.99 -8.69 0.53
N PHE A 474 -5.11 -7.97 0.43
CA PHE A 474 -5.89 -7.92 -0.81
C PHE A 474 -5.17 -7.11 -1.89
N ASN A 475 -4.91 -7.73 -3.05
CA ASN A 475 -4.22 -7.09 -4.18
C ASN A 475 -4.65 -7.68 -5.55
N GLN A 476 -5.93 -8.02 -5.70
CA GLN A 476 -6.43 -8.61 -6.94
C GLN A 476 -6.64 -7.56 -8.05
N ASP A 477 -6.54 -7.98 -9.32
CA ASP A 477 -6.95 -7.17 -10.47
C ASP A 477 -8.47 -7.02 -10.51
N LEU A 478 -8.96 -5.79 -10.45
CA LEU A 478 -10.38 -5.43 -10.49
C LEU A 478 -10.71 -4.61 -11.75
N SER A 479 -9.95 -4.84 -12.83
CA SER A 479 -10.13 -4.13 -14.08
C SER A 479 -11.50 -4.43 -14.70
N THR A 480 -12.19 -3.38 -15.12
CA THR A 480 -13.41 -3.51 -15.91
C THR A 480 -13.09 -4.13 -17.26
N LYS A 481 -13.57 -5.36 -17.49
CA LYS A 481 -13.22 -6.16 -18.69
C LYS A 481 -14.39 -7.03 -19.14
N LYS A 482 -14.44 -7.34 -20.44
CA LYS A 482 -15.40 -8.31 -20.98
C LYS A 482 -14.97 -9.72 -20.60
N VAL A 483 -15.90 -10.51 -20.10
CA VAL A 483 -15.70 -11.91 -19.71
C VAL A 483 -16.83 -12.75 -20.31
N LYS A 484 -16.60 -14.05 -20.48
CA LYS A 484 -17.62 -15.02 -20.88
C LYS A 484 -17.93 -15.95 -19.72
N ASP A 485 -19.22 -16.22 -19.51
CA ASP A 485 -19.64 -17.26 -18.58
C ASP A 485 -19.38 -18.66 -19.17
N GLN A 486 -19.66 -19.71 -18.38
CA GLN A 486 -19.50 -21.11 -18.81
C GLN A 486 -20.40 -21.49 -20.00
N LYS A 487 -21.46 -20.72 -20.27
CA LYS A 487 -22.40 -20.92 -21.39
C LYS A 487 -22.00 -20.10 -22.62
N GLY A 488 -20.92 -19.31 -22.54
CA GLY A 488 -20.43 -18.44 -23.59
C GLY A 488 -21.13 -17.08 -23.69
N ASN A 489 -21.99 -16.72 -22.73
CA ASN A 489 -22.61 -15.39 -22.67
C ASN A 489 -21.59 -14.36 -22.22
N GLU A 490 -21.55 -13.22 -22.90
CA GLU A 490 -20.66 -12.11 -22.55
C GLU A 490 -21.29 -11.21 -21.48
N TYR A 491 -20.49 -10.83 -20.48
CA TYR A 491 -20.82 -9.82 -19.49
C TYR A 491 -19.59 -8.93 -19.20
N ILE A 492 -19.77 -7.87 -18.41
CA ILE A 492 -18.70 -6.95 -18.02
C ILE A 492 -18.36 -7.22 -16.56
N ALA A 493 -17.19 -7.82 -16.32
CA ALA A 493 -16.66 -7.96 -14.98
C ALA A 493 -16.24 -6.58 -14.46
N TRP A 494 -16.44 -6.36 -13.15
CA TRP A 494 -16.13 -5.08 -12.48
C TRP A 494 -16.74 -3.85 -13.18
N ASP A 495 -17.96 -3.97 -13.69
CA ASP A 495 -18.76 -2.81 -14.13
C ASP A 495 -19.24 -2.02 -12.91
N THR A 496 -18.60 -0.88 -12.64
CA THR A 496 -18.96 0.00 -11.52
C THR A 496 -19.95 1.10 -11.91
N SER A 497 -20.50 1.09 -13.13
CA SER A 497 -21.32 2.19 -13.66
C SER A 497 -22.61 2.45 -12.88
N ASN A 498 -23.08 1.50 -12.07
CA ASN A 498 -24.24 1.65 -11.18
C ASN A 498 -23.90 1.94 -9.72
N VAL A 499 -22.63 1.89 -9.34
CA VAL A 499 -22.18 2.15 -7.97
C VAL A 499 -22.33 3.64 -7.65
N ASN A 500 -22.95 3.95 -6.53
CA ASN A 500 -23.11 5.32 -6.02
C ASN A 500 -22.45 5.53 -4.65
N ASN A 501 -22.01 4.46 -3.97
CA ASN A 501 -21.26 4.53 -2.72
C ASN A 501 -20.00 3.65 -2.75
N MET A 502 -18.83 4.29 -2.64
CA MET A 502 -17.50 3.65 -2.53
C MET A 502 -16.68 4.20 -1.35
N VAL A 503 -17.34 4.79 -0.35
CA VAL A 503 -16.65 5.37 0.81
C VAL A 503 -15.74 4.33 1.47
N ALA A 504 -14.49 4.70 1.77
CA ALA A 504 -13.53 3.84 2.47
C ALA A 504 -13.31 2.44 1.85
N ILE A 505 -13.57 2.22 0.55
CA ILE A 505 -13.56 0.88 -0.06
C ILE A 505 -12.24 0.13 0.15
N PHE A 506 -11.08 0.82 0.13
CA PHE A 506 -9.74 0.26 0.39
C PHE A 506 -9.07 0.87 1.63
N GLN A 507 -9.84 1.41 2.58
CA GLN A 507 -9.27 1.99 3.80
C GLN A 507 -8.40 0.95 4.51
N ASN A 508 -7.14 1.23 4.80
CA ASN A 508 -6.15 0.36 5.43
C ASN A 508 -5.85 -0.95 4.68
N ALA A 509 -6.25 -1.10 3.42
CA ALA A 509 -5.82 -2.23 2.58
C ALA A 509 -4.36 -2.01 2.15
N SER A 510 -3.42 -2.24 3.05
CA SER A 510 -2.01 -1.80 2.93
C SER A 510 -1.31 -2.31 1.66
N ASN A 511 -1.61 -3.54 1.23
CA ASN A 511 -0.99 -4.14 0.05
C ASN A 511 -1.72 -3.84 -1.27
N PHE A 512 -2.88 -3.17 -1.23
CA PHE A 512 -3.68 -2.99 -2.42
C PHE A 512 -3.01 -2.05 -3.43
N ASN A 513 -2.78 -2.57 -4.63
CA ASN A 513 -2.33 -1.83 -5.82
C ASN A 513 -2.89 -2.46 -7.11
N GLY A 514 -4.04 -3.15 -7.01
CA GLY A 514 -4.72 -3.77 -8.13
C GLY A 514 -5.21 -2.74 -9.16
N ASN A 515 -5.38 -3.17 -10.41
CA ASN A 515 -5.81 -2.26 -11.49
C ASN A 515 -7.31 -1.90 -11.34
N ILE A 516 -7.57 -0.60 -11.24
CA ILE A 516 -8.92 0.01 -11.13
C ILE A 516 -9.09 1.18 -12.11
N SER A 517 -8.21 1.27 -13.12
CA SER A 517 -8.10 2.43 -14.01
C SER A 517 -9.36 2.69 -14.85
N ASN A 518 -10.15 1.65 -15.10
CA ASN A 518 -11.37 1.71 -15.92
C ASN A 518 -12.67 1.79 -15.11
N TRP A 519 -12.60 1.93 -13.79
CA TRP A 519 -13.80 2.12 -12.97
C TRP A 519 -14.54 3.40 -13.37
N ASP A 520 -15.85 3.28 -13.58
CA ASP A 520 -16.75 4.41 -13.70
C ASP A 520 -17.10 4.92 -12.29
N VAL A 521 -16.62 6.12 -11.97
CA VAL A 521 -16.90 6.83 -10.70
C VAL A 521 -17.77 8.08 -10.91
N SER A 522 -18.37 8.26 -12.09
CA SER A 522 -19.13 9.47 -12.48
C SER A 522 -20.42 9.70 -11.68
N LYS A 523 -20.85 8.72 -10.88
CA LYS A 523 -22.00 8.81 -9.95
C LYS A 523 -21.58 9.06 -8.49
N ILE A 524 -20.29 8.94 -8.16
CA ILE A 524 -19.81 9.03 -6.78
C ILE A 524 -19.77 10.49 -6.33
N THR A 525 -20.36 10.76 -5.16
CA THR A 525 -20.33 12.09 -4.53
C THR A 525 -19.42 12.14 -3.29
N ASN A 526 -19.06 10.99 -2.72
CA ASN A 526 -18.24 10.87 -1.53
C ASN A 526 -17.10 9.85 -1.77
N MET A 527 -15.87 10.34 -1.81
CA MET A 527 -14.63 9.55 -1.91
C MET A 527 -13.83 9.57 -0.61
N SER A 528 -14.44 9.96 0.50
CA SER A 528 -13.73 10.04 1.78
C SER A 528 -13.17 8.67 2.18
N TYR A 529 -11.95 8.71 2.73
CA TYR A 529 -11.20 7.53 3.18
C TYR A 529 -10.90 6.45 2.13
N MET A 530 -11.20 6.64 0.85
CA MET A 530 -11.19 5.58 -0.18
C MET A 530 -9.90 4.75 -0.20
N PHE A 531 -8.74 5.40 -0.06
CA PHE A 531 -7.40 4.80 0.02
C PHE A 531 -6.66 5.18 1.32
N SER A 532 -7.37 5.62 2.35
CA SER A 532 -6.75 6.01 3.63
C SER A 532 -6.02 4.81 4.22
N GLY A 533 -4.70 4.85 4.33
CA GLY A 533 -3.87 3.77 4.87
C GLY A 533 -3.53 2.66 3.88
N ALA A 534 -3.93 2.79 2.60
CA ALA A 534 -3.49 1.88 1.53
C ALA A 534 -2.04 2.22 1.13
N SER A 535 -1.08 1.85 1.97
CA SER A 535 0.32 2.31 1.90
C SER A 535 1.01 2.03 0.57
N ASN A 536 0.66 0.93 -0.13
CA ASN A 536 1.27 0.53 -1.39
C ASN A 536 0.54 1.07 -2.64
N PHE A 537 -0.63 1.71 -2.46
CA PHE A 537 -1.44 2.13 -3.59
C PHE A 537 -0.76 3.22 -4.42
N ASN A 538 -0.57 2.97 -5.71
CA ASN A 538 -0.05 3.92 -6.71
C ASN A 538 -0.69 3.68 -8.10
N GLY A 539 -1.90 3.12 -8.13
CA GLY A 539 -2.61 2.75 -9.35
C GLY A 539 -3.01 3.95 -10.21
N ASN A 540 -3.10 3.76 -11.54
CA ASN A 540 -3.52 4.82 -12.45
C ASN A 540 -5.01 5.15 -12.29
N ILE A 541 -5.30 6.37 -11.87
CA ILE A 541 -6.65 6.92 -11.67
C ILE A 541 -6.85 8.28 -12.36
N LEU A 542 -6.03 8.58 -13.38
CA LEU A 542 -6.06 9.86 -14.10
C LEU A 542 -7.39 10.10 -14.81
N ASN A 543 -8.02 9.03 -15.31
CA ASN A 543 -9.20 9.09 -16.18
C ASN A 543 -10.54 9.08 -15.43
N TRP A 544 -10.52 9.07 -14.10
CA TRP A 544 -11.73 9.09 -13.29
C TRP A 544 -12.49 10.41 -13.43
N ASP A 545 -13.80 10.32 -13.69
CA ASP A 545 -14.71 11.47 -13.69
C ASP A 545 -15.09 11.86 -12.26
N THR A 546 -14.38 12.82 -11.69
CA THR A 546 -14.58 13.32 -10.32
C THR A 546 -15.54 14.50 -10.22
N SER A 547 -16.21 14.89 -11.31
CA SER A 547 -17.00 16.14 -11.41
C SER A 547 -18.17 16.25 -10.42
N LYS A 548 -18.68 15.13 -9.91
CA LYS A 548 -19.77 15.10 -8.91
C LYS A 548 -19.29 14.93 -7.46
N VAL A 549 -18.00 14.74 -7.24
CA VAL A 549 -17.45 14.46 -5.90
C VAL A 549 -17.51 15.74 -5.06
N THR A 550 -18.14 15.65 -3.89
CA THR A 550 -18.27 16.76 -2.93
C THR A 550 -17.35 16.62 -1.72
N ASP A 551 -16.94 15.39 -1.38
CA ASP A 551 -16.08 15.07 -0.24
C ASP A 551 -14.92 14.15 -0.66
N MET A 552 -13.69 14.62 -0.47
CA MET A 552 -12.43 13.90 -0.68
C MET A 552 -11.62 13.78 0.62
N SER A 553 -12.25 14.01 1.78
CA SER A 553 -11.54 14.02 3.06
C SER A 553 -10.89 12.66 3.35
N TYR A 554 -9.66 12.69 3.83
CA TYR A 554 -8.86 11.51 4.14
C TYR A 554 -8.58 10.55 2.96
N MET A 555 -8.91 10.90 1.71
CA MET A 555 -8.91 9.96 0.59
C MET A 555 -7.58 9.20 0.42
N PHE A 556 -6.43 9.85 0.56
CA PHE A 556 -5.09 9.27 0.45
C PHE A 556 -4.29 9.41 1.76
N ASN A 557 -4.96 9.60 2.90
CA ASN A 557 -4.27 9.75 4.18
C ASN A 557 -3.48 8.48 4.52
N GLY A 558 -2.15 8.55 4.62
CA GLY A 558 -1.29 7.39 4.90
C GLY A 558 -1.05 6.47 3.70
N ALA A 559 -1.47 6.85 2.49
CA ALA A 559 -1.09 6.16 1.25
C ALA A 559 0.35 6.57 0.88
N SER A 560 1.33 6.08 1.63
CA SER A 560 2.72 6.57 1.59
C SER A 560 3.38 6.47 0.22
N SER A 561 3.03 5.46 -0.59
CA SER A 561 3.59 5.25 -1.94
C SER A 561 2.87 6.04 -3.04
N PHE A 562 1.73 6.67 -2.73
CA PHE A 562 0.87 7.28 -3.73
C PHE A 562 1.55 8.50 -4.38
N ASN A 563 1.75 8.44 -5.69
CA ASN A 563 2.25 9.54 -6.52
C ASN A 563 1.66 9.49 -7.94
N SER A 564 0.50 8.85 -8.12
CA SER A 564 -0.15 8.71 -9.42
C SER A 564 -0.68 10.05 -9.92
N ASN A 565 -0.63 10.27 -11.24
CA ASN A 565 -1.08 11.52 -11.85
C ASN A 565 -2.60 11.70 -11.67
N ILE A 566 -2.97 12.78 -10.97
CA ILE A 566 -4.34 13.23 -10.74
C ILE A 566 -4.56 14.67 -11.24
N SER A 567 -3.67 15.17 -12.10
CA SER A 567 -3.65 16.58 -12.53
C SER A 567 -4.85 17.00 -13.39
N ASN A 568 -5.69 16.05 -13.84
CA ASN A 568 -6.89 16.30 -14.64
C ASN A 568 -8.20 16.12 -13.85
N TRP A 569 -8.16 15.94 -12.53
CA TRP A 569 -9.37 15.77 -11.74
C TRP A 569 -10.20 17.05 -11.69
N ASP A 570 -11.51 16.92 -11.89
CA ASP A 570 -12.48 17.99 -11.71
C ASP A 570 -12.86 18.08 -10.23
N THR A 571 -12.34 19.10 -9.53
CA THR A 571 -12.66 19.34 -8.12
C THR A 571 -13.73 20.42 -7.94
N SER A 572 -14.40 20.87 -9.01
CA SER A 572 -15.31 22.03 -8.96
C SER A 572 -16.49 21.82 -8.03
N SER A 573 -16.93 20.58 -7.77
CA SER A 573 -17.98 20.25 -6.81
C SER A 573 -17.47 20.00 -5.38
N VAL A 574 -16.14 19.89 -5.18
CA VAL A 574 -15.55 19.50 -3.89
C VAL A 574 -15.67 20.64 -2.89
N THR A 575 -16.15 20.29 -1.69
CA THR A 575 -16.28 21.24 -0.56
C THR A 575 -15.36 20.90 0.61
N ASN A 576 -14.98 19.63 0.74
CA ASN A 576 -14.18 19.10 1.85
C ASN A 576 -12.97 18.32 1.34
N MET A 577 -11.76 18.79 1.66
CA MET A 577 -10.48 18.15 1.33
C MET A 577 -9.67 17.80 2.59
N ARG A 578 -10.29 17.86 3.77
CA ARG A 578 -9.61 17.64 5.05
C ARG A 578 -8.72 16.39 5.02
N THR A 579 -7.44 16.53 5.33
CA THR A 579 -6.50 15.41 5.50
C THR A 579 -6.33 14.55 4.23
N MET A 580 -6.65 15.08 3.03
CA MET A 580 -6.67 14.28 1.79
C MET A 580 -5.34 13.57 1.48
N PHE A 581 -4.19 14.25 1.65
CA PHE A 581 -2.85 13.71 1.36
C PHE A 581 -1.95 13.66 2.61
N ALA A 582 -2.54 13.68 3.81
CA ALA A 582 -1.72 13.62 5.01
C ALA A 582 -0.93 12.30 5.05
N ASN A 583 0.34 12.32 5.41
CA ASN A 583 1.23 11.16 5.42
C ASN A 583 1.40 10.45 4.05
N ALA A 584 0.99 11.07 2.93
CA ALA A 584 1.31 10.59 1.58
C ALA A 584 2.74 11.01 1.22
N LEU A 585 3.72 10.30 1.79
CA LEU A 585 5.13 10.69 1.81
C LEU A 585 5.71 10.97 0.41
N ASN A 586 5.37 10.15 -0.58
CA ASN A 586 5.89 10.24 -1.95
C ASN A 586 5.11 11.20 -2.87
N PHE A 587 3.98 11.74 -2.40
CA PHE A 587 3.08 12.50 -3.26
C PHE A 587 3.69 13.84 -3.66
N ASN A 588 3.90 14.07 -4.96
CA ASN A 588 4.45 15.31 -5.50
C ASN A 588 3.93 15.63 -6.92
N GLN A 589 2.63 15.49 -7.13
CA GLN A 589 2.00 15.75 -8.43
C GLN A 589 1.60 17.23 -8.61
N ASP A 590 1.51 17.66 -9.87
CA ASP A 590 0.97 18.98 -10.23
C ASP A 590 -0.55 19.02 -10.00
N LEU A 591 -0.99 19.95 -9.14
CA LEU A 591 -2.39 20.19 -8.81
C LEU A 591 -2.84 21.58 -9.25
N SER A 592 -2.18 22.14 -10.28
CA SER A 592 -2.49 23.46 -10.78
C SER A 592 -3.88 23.50 -11.44
N THR A 593 -4.64 24.54 -11.10
CA THR A 593 -5.92 24.82 -11.74
C THR A 593 -5.70 25.13 -13.22
N LYS A 594 -6.26 24.31 -14.11
CA LYS A 594 -6.04 24.43 -15.57
C LYS A 594 -7.24 23.92 -16.36
N LYS A 595 -7.41 24.47 -17.57
CA LYS A 595 -8.41 23.97 -18.53
C LYS A 595 -7.95 22.65 -19.11
N VAL A 596 -8.83 21.67 -19.10
CA VAL A 596 -8.62 20.33 -19.65
C VAL A 596 -9.86 19.93 -20.47
N LYS A 597 -9.73 18.83 -21.22
CA LYS A 597 -10.84 18.25 -22.01
C LYS A 597 -11.10 16.84 -21.54
N ASP A 598 -12.37 16.49 -21.39
CA ASP A 598 -12.78 15.12 -21.15
C ASP A 598 -12.60 14.25 -22.41
N GLN A 599 -12.90 12.96 -22.30
CA GLN A 599 -12.82 12.03 -23.42
C GLN A 599 -13.79 12.36 -24.58
N LYS A 600 -14.82 13.17 -24.32
CA LYS A 600 -15.81 13.65 -25.31
C LYS A 600 -15.44 15.02 -25.90
N GLY A 601 -14.34 15.62 -25.46
CA GLY A 601 -13.86 16.93 -25.88
C GLY A 601 -14.52 18.11 -25.16
N ASN A 602 -15.34 17.88 -24.13
CA ASN A 602 -15.92 18.94 -23.31
C ASN A 602 -14.84 19.56 -22.44
N GLU A 603 -14.78 20.89 -22.41
CA GLU A 603 -13.84 21.61 -21.57
C GLU A 603 -14.35 21.72 -20.13
N TYR A 604 -13.47 21.45 -19.17
CA TYR A 604 -13.70 21.68 -17.74
C TYR A 604 -12.43 22.23 -17.07
N ILE A 605 -12.55 22.64 -15.81
CA ILE A 605 -11.45 23.19 -15.03
C ILE A 605 -10.97 22.09 -14.06
N ALA A 606 -9.80 21.52 -14.34
CA ALA A 606 -9.15 20.63 -13.39
C ALA A 606 -8.69 21.44 -12.18
N TRP A 607 -8.76 20.83 -10.99
CA TRP A 607 -8.36 21.47 -9.73
C TRP A 607 -9.02 22.83 -9.48
N ASP A 608 -10.29 22.99 -9.85
CA ASP A 608 -11.12 24.11 -9.42
C ASP A 608 -11.45 23.97 -7.92
N THR A 609 -10.80 24.74 -7.08
CA THR A 609 -10.98 24.70 -5.61
C THR A 609 -11.97 25.75 -5.10
N SER A 610 -12.69 26.46 -5.99
CA SER A 610 -13.54 27.60 -5.63
C SER A 610 -14.73 27.26 -4.72
N ASN A 611 -15.07 25.98 -4.54
CA ASN A 611 -16.09 25.50 -3.61
C ASN A 611 -15.53 24.90 -2.32
N VAL A 612 -14.22 24.73 -2.20
CA VAL A 612 -13.56 24.13 -1.03
C VAL A 612 -13.60 25.10 0.14
N ASN A 613 -14.13 24.67 1.28
CA ASN A 613 -14.19 25.48 2.50
C ASN A 613 -13.37 24.90 3.67
N ASN A 614 -12.94 23.64 3.57
CA ASN A 614 -12.16 22.92 4.57
C ASN A 614 -10.87 22.33 3.97
N MET A 615 -9.72 22.90 4.37
CA MET A 615 -8.38 22.49 3.93
C MET A 615 -7.48 22.07 5.10
N VAL A 616 -8.08 21.60 6.21
CA VAL A 616 -7.31 21.17 7.38
C VAL A 616 -6.41 19.99 7.03
N SER A 617 -5.13 20.08 7.39
CA SER A 617 -4.15 18.99 7.25
C SER A 617 -4.00 18.38 5.85
N ILE A 618 -4.34 19.07 4.74
CA ILE A 618 -4.31 18.45 3.39
C ILE A 618 -2.98 17.74 3.13
N PHE A 619 -1.85 18.38 3.44
CA PHE A 619 -0.50 17.88 3.18
C PHE A 619 0.30 17.66 4.47
N GLN A 620 -0.37 17.42 5.60
CA GLN A 620 0.32 17.16 6.87
C GLN A 620 1.26 15.94 6.72
N ASN A 621 2.54 16.07 7.07
CA ASN A 621 3.59 15.07 6.90
C ASN A 621 3.82 14.60 5.44
N ALA A 622 3.29 15.28 4.41
CA ALA A 622 3.59 14.95 3.01
C ALA A 622 4.99 15.49 2.66
N SER A 623 6.02 14.74 3.05
CA SER A 623 7.41 15.19 3.06
C SER A 623 7.96 15.61 1.70
N ASN A 624 7.50 14.99 0.61
CA ASN A 624 8.00 15.26 -0.75
C ASN A 624 7.12 16.25 -1.52
N PHE A 625 5.98 16.67 -0.96
CA PHE A 625 5.05 17.52 -1.69
C PHE A 625 5.61 18.93 -1.90
N ASN A 626 5.77 19.32 -3.16
CA ASN A 626 6.10 20.68 -3.57
C ASN A 626 5.35 21.08 -4.87
N GLY A 627 4.25 20.38 -5.19
CA GLY A 627 3.45 20.61 -6.40
C GLY A 627 2.87 22.03 -6.48
N ASN A 628 2.64 22.51 -7.70
CA ASN A 628 2.11 23.85 -7.93
C ASN A 628 0.62 23.94 -7.53
N ILE A 629 0.32 24.81 -6.57
CA ILE A 629 -1.03 25.12 -6.07
C ILE A 629 -1.32 26.63 -6.06
N SER A 630 -0.53 27.41 -6.79
CA SER A 630 -0.59 28.88 -6.80
C SER A 630 -1.92 29.44 -7.31
N ASN A 631 -2.61 28.69 -8.18
CA ASN A 631 -3.87 29.08 -8.80
C ASN A 631 -5.12 28.61 -8.05
N TRP A 632 -4.98 27.98 -6.88
CA TRP A 632 -6.12 27.56 -6.09
C TRP A 632 -6.94 28.77 -5.62
N ASP A 633 -8.26 28.68 -5.77
CA ASP A 633 -9.21 29.64 -5.21
C ASP A 633 -9.48 29.26 -3.75
N THR A 634 -8.92 30.03 -2.84
CA THR A 634 -9.06 29.84 -1.39
C THR A 634 -10.10 30.77 -0.76
N SER A 635 -10.85 31.53 -1.57
CA SER A 635 -11.76 32.57 -1.09
C SER A 635 -12.87 32.05 -0.17
N LYS A 636 -13.25 30.76 -0.26
CA LYS A 636 -14.24 30.13 0.64
C LYS A 636 -13.65 29.37 1.81
N VAL A 637 -12.32 29.25 1.89
CA VAL A 637 -11.64 28.48 2.94
C VAL A 637 -11.76 29.19 4.28
N THR A 638 -12.20 28.44 5.29
CA THR A 638 -12.35 28.97 6.67
C THR A 638 -11.33 28.40 7.65
N ASP A 639 -10.71 27.27 7.33
CA ASP A 639 -9.76 26.56 8.18
C ASP A 639 -8.59 26.01 7.35
N MET A 640 -7.37 26.48 7.66
CA MET A 640 -6.10 26.06 7.07
C MET A 640 -5.16 25.42 8.11
N SER A 641 -5.71 25.01 9.27
CA SER A 641 -4.92 24.45 10.36
C SER A 641 -4.16 23.21 9.87
N TYR A 642 -2.90 23.06 10.27
CA TYR A 642 -2.04 21.92 9.99
C TYR A 642 -1.78 21.62 8.50
N MET A 643 -2.19 22.50 7.57
CA MET A 643 -2.23 22.19 6.13
C MET A 643 -0.90 21.67 5.57
N PHE A 644 0.24 22.22 6.00
CA PHE A 644 1.60 21.83 5.62
C PHE A 644 2.46 21.45 6.83
N ASN A 645 1.84 21.07 7.95
CA ASN A 645 2.55 20.65 9.15
C ASN A 645 3.50 19.50 8.80
N ASN A 646 4.80 19.64 9.07
CA ASN A 646 5.86 18.69 8.69
C ASN A 646 5.96 18.37 7.18
N ALA A 647 5.39 19.17 6.27
CA ALA A 647 5.61 19.02 4.83
C ALA A 647 7.00 19.57 4.44
N SER A 648 8.04 18.77 4.67
CA SER A 648 9.43 19.24 4.70
C SER A 648 9.96 19.82 3.38
N SER A 649 9.41 19.45 2.22
CA SER A 649 9.85 19.95 0.91
C SER A 649 9.00 21.10 0.37
N PHE A 650 7.91 21.47 1.06
CA PHE A 650 6.96 22.43 0.52
C PHE A 650 7.51 23.85 0.51
N ASN A 651 7.68 24.43 -0.67
CA ASN A 651 8.04 25.83 -0.87
C ASN A 651 7.38 26.47 -2.12
N SER A 652 6.25 25.93 -2.56
CA SER A 652 5.51 26.47 -3.70
C SER A 652 4.90 27.85 -3.40
N ASN A 653 4.85 28.72 -4.41
CA ASN A 653 4.33 30.08 -4.25
C ASN A 653 2.81 30.07 -4.02
N ILE A 654 2.37 30.60 -2.88
CA ILE A 654 0.97 30.75 -2.48
C ILE A 654 0.62 32.21 -2.09
N SER A 655 1.42 33.18 -2.55
CA SER A 655 1.22 34.61 -2.22
C SER A 655 -0.12 35.17 -2.71
N ASN A 656 -0.71 34.55 -3.73
CA ASN A 656 -1.92 35.02 -4.41
C ASN A 656 -3.22 34.49 -3.79
N TRP A 657 -3.14 33.66 -2.75
CA TRP A 657 -4.32 33.09 -2.10
C TRP A 657 -5.17 34.15 -1.38
N ASP A 658 -6.49 34.03 -1.51
CA ASP A 658 -7.46 34.84 -0.77
C ASP A 658 -7.71 34.22 0.60
N THR A 659 -7.09 34.81 1.62
CA THR A 659 -7.21 34.35 3.02
C THR A 659 -8.26 35.12 3.82
N SER A 660 -9.04 36.01 3.19
CA SER A 660 -9.95 36.94 3.87
C SER A 660 -11.09 36.29 4.65
N ASN A 661 -11.37 34.99 4.41
CA ASN A 661 -12.37 34.20 5.13
C ASN A 661 -11.78 33.18 6.12
N VAL A 662 -10.45 33.05 6.18
CA VAL A 662 -9.77 32.10 7.07
C VAL A 662 -9.91 32.55 8.52
N LYS A 663 -10.32 31.63 9.40
CA LYS A 663 -10.52 31.85 10.84
C LYS A 663 -9.39 31.24 11.69
N THR A 664 -8.71 30.22 11.18
CA THR A 664 -7.61 29.56 11.89
C THR A 664 -6.55 29.07 10.89
N MET A 665 -5.30 29.27 11.27
CA MET A 665 -4.08 28.80 10.59
C MET A 665 -3.19 28.06 11.60
N GLU A 666 -3.79 27.42 12.60
CA GLU A 666 -3.06 26.74 13.67
C GLU A 666 -2.09 25.71 13.09
N LYS A 667 -0.79 25.84 13.36
CA LYS A 667 0.23 24.85 12.99
C LYS A 667 0.31 24.58 11.49
N MET A 668 -0.14 25.52 10.65
CA MET A 668 -0.12 25.41 9.20
C MET A 668 1.24 25.00 8.61
N PHE A 669 2.36 25.55 9.11
CA PHE A 669 3.75 25.29 8.70
C PHE A 669 4.63 24.73 9.84
N TRP A 670 4.03 24.30 10.95
CA TRP A 670 4.76 23.78 12.11
C TRP A 670 5.64 22.57 11.73
N LYS A 671 6.83 22.47 12.33
CA LYS A 671 7.73 21.31 12.25
C LYS A 671 8.13 20.83 13.65
N ASP A 672 8.07 19.52 13.92
CA ASP A 672 8.43 18.93 15.24
C ASP A 672 9.94 19.06 15.55
N GLU A 673 10.27 19.32 16.82
CA GLU A 673 11.53 19.87 17.33
C GLU A 673 12.70 18.87 17.39
N ASN A 674 12.42 17.56 17.24
CA ASN A 674 13.38 16.46 17.35
C ASN A 674 14.24 16.24 16.09
N ASN A 675 13.91 16.88 14.96
CA ASN A 675 14.74 16.93 13.76
C ASN A 675 15.31 18.34 13.60
N ASP A 676 16.65 18.47 13.70
CA ASP A 676 17.41 19.72 13.72
C ASP A 676 16.90 20.81 12.73
N THR A 677 16.83 22.04 13.22
CA THR A 677 16.09 23.19 12.65
C THR A 677 17.01 24.40 12.55
N THR A 678 17.79 24.48 11.47
CA THR A 678 18.52 25.73 11.16
C THR A 678 17.90 26.52 10.01
N LYS A 679 16.94 25.98 9.24
CA LYS A 679 16.19 26.73 8.22
C LYS A 679 14.72 26.34 8.13
N MET A 680 13.86 27.35 8.15
CA MET A 680 12.48 27.26 7.68
C MET A 680 12.53 26.99 6.17
N VAL A 681 12.00 25.85 5.70
CA VAL A 681 12.05 25.49 4.26
C VAL A 681 11.10 26.36 3.45
N PHE A 682 9.93 26.67 4.03
CA PHE A 682 8.98 27.59 3.45
C PHE A 682 9.40 29.04 3.70
N ASN A 683 9.60 29.84 2.65
CA ASN A 683 10.09 31.22 2.78
C ASN A 683 9.46 32.21 1.80
N GLN A 684 8.29 31.89 1.26
CA GLN A 684 7.57 32.71 0.27
C GLN A 684 7.19 34.11 0.81
N ASN A 685 6.61 34.98 -0.03
CA ASN A 685 6.10 36.27 0.44
C ASN A 685 4.59 36.22 0.66
N LEU A 686 4.15 36.27 1.92
CA LEU A 686 2.73 36.23 2.28
C LEU A 686 2.21 37.55 2.86
N THR A 687 2.92 38.65 2.63
CA THR A 687 2.50 39.98 3.14
C THR A 687 1.20 40.50 2.52
N SER A 688 0.77 39.90 1.41
CA SER A 688 -0.50 40.16 0.73
C SER A 688 -1.71 39.49 1.38
N TRP A 689 -1.51 38.54 2.30
CA TRP A 689 -2.60 37.78 2.92
C TRP A 689 -3.45 38.66 3.85
N ILE A 690 -4.78 38.44 3.80
CA ILE A 690 -5.76 39.14 4.64
C ILE A 690 -6.09 38.24 5.84
N THR A 691 -5.47 38.51 6.98
CA THR A 691 -5.57 37.66 8.18
C THR A 691 -6.43 38.29 9.29
N SER A 692 -7.22 39.32 9.00
CA SER A 692 -8.01 40.06 10.00
C SER A 692 -9.05 39.23 10.76
N LYS A 693 -9.39 38.03 10.27
CA LYS A 693 -10.32 37.08 10.90
C LYS A 693 -9.62 35.89 11.57
N VAL A 694 -8.29 35.78 11.46
CA VAL A 694 -7.54 34.63 11.98
C VAL A 694 -7.37 34.76 13.48
N LEU A 695 -7.88 33.78 14.23
CA LEU A 695 -7.89 33.77 15.70
C LEU A 695 -6.77 32.90 16.31
N ASN A 696 -6.21 31.97 15.53
CA ASN A 696 -5.17 31.03 15.97
C ASN A 696 -4.15 30.83 14.84
N HIS A 697 -2.86 31.08 15.11
CA HIS A 697 -1.78 31.11 14.11
C HIS A 697 -0.39 30.82 14.73
N ASN A 698 -0.32 29.80 15.59
CA ASN A 698 0.77 29.59 16.54
C ASN A 698 2.14 29.20 15.95
N ASP A 699 2.42 29.33 14.66
CA ASP A 699 3.58 28.67 14.03
C ASP A 699 4.23 29.43 12.86
N PHE A 700 3.86 30.70 12.68
CA PHE A 700 4.51 31.62 11.73
C PHE A 700 5.85 32.21 12.24
N TRP A 701 6.49 31.56 13.21
CA TRP A 701 7.68 32.03 13.92
C TRP A 701 8.64 30.86 14.19
N ASN A 702 9.94 31.09 13.96
CA ASN A 702 10.95 30.08 14.28
C ASN A 702 11.10 29.97 15.80
N TYR A 703 10.56 28.91 16.39
CA TYR A 703 10.57 28.67 17.83
C TYR A 703 11.97 28.55 18.44
N LYS A 704 12.97 28.07 17.69
CA LYS A 704 14.34 27.90 18.21
C LYS A 704 15.18 29.18 18.09
N THR A 705 15.06 29.93 17.00
CA THR A 705 15.88 31.14 16.80
C THR A 705 15.19 32.42 17.24
N SER A 706 13.88 32.39 17.51
CA SER A 706 13.04 33.59 17.68
C SER A 706 13.09 34.56 16.49
N GLU A 707 13.65 34.15 15.34
CA GLU A 707 13.68 34.97 14.13
C GLU A 707 12.30 34.99 13.48
N LYS A 708 11.83 36.20 13.22
CA LYS A 708 10.62 36.42 12.43
C LYS A 708 10.95 36.23 10.97
N TRP A 709 10.21 35.35 10.31
CA TRP A 709 10.15 35.35 8.85
C TRP A 709 9.73 36.73 8.35
N GLU A 710 10.61 37.40 7.60
CA GLU A 710 10.44 38.81 7.20
C GLU A 710 9.17 39.04 6.37
N ASN A 711 8.75 38.03 5.59
CA ASN A 711 7.60 38.12 4.70
C ASN A 711 6.37 37.36 5.20
N GLN A 712 6.23 37.18 6.52
CA GLN A 712 5.07 36.53 7.12
C GLN A 712 3.79 37.40 7.01
N PRO A 713 2.59 36.78 7.09
CA PRO A 713 1.33 37.51 7.19
C PRO A 713 1.28 38.41 8.44
N LYS A 714 0.57 39.53 8.36
CA LYS A 714 0.38 40.44 9.51
C LYS A 714 -0.88 40.09 10.28
N PHE A 715 -0.75 39.38 11.39
CA PHE A 715 -1.87 39.09 12.30
C PHE A 715 -2.20 40.29 13.20
N ASN A 716 -3.47 40.41 13.59
CA ASN A 716 -3.99 41.50 14.43
C ASN A 716 -3.77 41.27 15.93
#